data_AF-A0ABD3V3G1-F1
#
_entry.id   AF-A0ABD3V3G1-F1
#
_cell.length_a   1.000
_cell.length_b   1.000
_cell.length_c   1.000
_cell.angle_alpha   90.00
_cell.angle_beta   90.00
_cell.angle_gamma   90.00
#
_symmetry.space_group_name_H-M   'P 1'
#
loop_
_entity.id
_entity.type
_entity.pdbx_description
1 polymer ?
#
loop_
_entity_poly.entity_id
_entity_poly.type
_entity_poly.pdbx_seq_one_letter_code
_entity_poly.pdbx_strand_id
1 'polypeptide(L)'
;MESDPDLQIQVHEEKGQDGTYKYSFSYERATLYEFKYERNPAPDSVDPCYRCYRRVYPKEQVNVGILFHKQCFRCRICGLPLTMQTFYRNDANGTYDKEVYCRTHVGKQINQIQYEKTVVPALELTPQGPSHSASVMVEAKSRKGLGSVQGGSPKPSPRGSPRSSPRPESRSDLHNTTGSSMTFVTPRSKTHPSMGTWNSSSLDYSLLSGGAYSRPRYVLQSFEDFERSGVFEAQSFLEQRHCEEDARLQRFLSEEREREMKKIDDSINSEKERAAVELLAGMDQLSLQQNTRNLAMERDRLEEHFRRCRDDKMKMVMDKVGFEEKARSGKMMERHAQEMLMLIAEKDREVDGNALYDHSMRPAIIPPETKKAQLFKSPVIFEHIDKRAIELSNRDYTSYTDLIRDLTKECKNELEKARALFRWVIAKDLGKNSVNEIVRPNSSVALLKGVKSGKETYHQLFKKLCSYAGLHCEIIMGYSKGAGYKPGMNMDGNTFRNSWTAVAIDGSWRLINCTWAARQVTGHKDNLPQIFHKYDEFYFLTDPEDYVYQHYPDESAWQLLEIPLPFSEFLNLPVVKSPFFNYGLKFYSNYGATLSTDTGMVEVRLVTPKILGFGNMLEPYNKSIDTRVLEGRVLLRLVKNEAIFTINLPQPGLYNFSIYTGDFCNSDCLESACSFLINCRQLMGPPSPPYPPVSFFGPTPVMEKMEITAENQLDPLIVSDSDYLEIIFKMNKDIHVTHTFQYFESSNGEVQDIDRYVFLKSRNNTGAIYMIRCPKEGFYIFSLYASESSETTDMDCAYRYLVICQQPNPSVNAFPKTYHRWQRCTLHEPIYGDLMTNKRYTFRLEVPNAVEVFVVMGEYWYHLKRKLGFTWEGSIPTSKSATTLKIYARLNAERDCSIFAHLLDYELVEDAETEI
;
A
#
# COMPACT_ATOMS: atom_id res chain seq x y z
N MET A 1 26.40 8.13 -3.46
CA MET A 1 25.06 8.54 -3.96
C MET A 1 25.12 10.01 -4.34
N GLU A 2 25.62 10.29 -5.54
CA GLU A 2 25.22 11.50 -6.24
C GLU A 2 23.87 11.20 -6.90
N SER A 3 22.99 12.21 -7.00
CA SER A 3 21.66 12.07 -7.59
C SER A 3 21.67 12.64 -9.00
N ASP A 4 21.41 11.81 -9.99
CA ASP A 4 21.33 12.20 -11.39
C ASP A 4 20.20 13.23 -11.61
N PRO A 5 20.41 14.38 -12.29
CA PRO A 5 19.43 15.48 -12.28
C PRO A 5 18.18 15.26 -13.15
N ASP A 6 18.28 14.48 -14.23
CA ASP A 6 17.32 14.54 -15.36
C ASP A 6 16.13 13.54 -15.26
N LEU A 7 15.51 13.46 -14.08
CA LEU A 7 14.30 12.65 -13.83
C LEU A 7 13.02 13.36 -14.33
N GLN A 8 12.72 13.25 -15.63
CA GLN A 8 11.49 13.81 -16.24
C GLN A 8 10.47 12.74 -16.65
N ILE A 9 9.21 12.94 -16.26
CA ILE A 9 8.06 12.13 -16.72
C ILE A 9 7.64 12.61 -18.12
N GLN A 10 7.51 11.70 -19.07
CA GLN A 10 7.01 12.02 -20.41
C GLN A 10 5.49 11.81 -20.49
N VAL A 11 4.78 12.78 -21.08
CA VAL A 11 3.33 12.75 -21.29
C VAL A 11 3.06 12.71 -22.79
N HIS A 12 2.45 11.63 -23.27
CA HIS A 12 1.99 11.51 -24.65
C HIS A 12 0.49 11.82 -24.74
N GLU A 13 0.12 12.83 -25.53
CA GLU A 13 -1.26 13.19 -25.84
C GLU A 13 -1.62 12.66 -27.25
N GLU A 14 -2.50 11.66 -27.31
CA GLU A 14 -3.06 11.11 -28.55
C GLU A 14 -4.53 11.52 -28.68
N LYS A 15 -4.91 12.09 -29.82
CA LYS A 15 -6.27 12.60 -30.05
C LYS A 15 -7.12 11.62 -30.85
N GLY A 16 -8.21 11.16 -30.25
CA GLY A 16 -9.19 10.29 -30.88
C GLY A 16 -9.98 11.00 -31.98
N GLN A 17 -10.40 10.25 -33.00
CA GLN A 17 -11.29 10.74 -34.07
C GLN A 17 -12.70 11.09 -33.55
N ASP A 18 -13.06 10.58 -32.37
CA ASP A 18 -14.27 10.91 -31.61
C ASP A 18 -14.18 12.25 -30.84
N GLY A 19 -13.02 12.90 -30.84
CA GLY A 19 -12.76 14.13 -30.09
C GLY A 19 -12.29 13.91 -28.65
N THR A 20 -12.18 12.65 -28.20
CA THR A 20 -11.60 12.33 -26.89
C THR A 20 -10.08 12.52 -26.92
N TYR A 21 -9.50 12.83 -25.76
CA TYR A 21 -8.06 12.86 -25.57
C TYR A 21 -7.64 11.66 -24.74
N LYS A 22 -6.62 10.95 -25.22
CA LYS A 22 -5.98 9.81 -24.58
C LYS A 22 -4.61 10.27 -24.11
N TYR A 23 -4.38 10.18 -22.81
CA TYR A 23 -3.08 10.51 -22.21
C TYR A 23 -2.43 9.22 -21.73
N SER A 24 -1.15 9.03 -22.07
CA SER A 24 -0.29 8.01 -21.47
C SER A 24 0.94 8.65 -20.85
N PHE A 25 1.18 8.29 -19.58
CA PHE A 25 2.29 8.79 -18.79
C PHE A 25 3.39 7.74 -18.80
N SER A 26 4.51 7.99 -19.47
CA SER A 26 5.60 7.03 -19.64
C SER A 26 6.82 7.41 -18.80
N TYR A 27 7.30 6.44 -18.03
CA TYR A 27 8.55 6.51 -17.26
C TYR A 27 9.46 5.36 -17.70
N GLU A 28 10.63 5.66 -18.30
CA GLU A 28 11.67 4.69 -18.70
C GLU A 28 11.20 3.48 -19.56
N ARG A 29 10.01 3.57 -20.20
CA ARG A 29 9.27 2.57 -21.01
C ARG A 29 8.12 1.82 -20.28
N ALA A 30 7.85 2.10 -19.01
CA ALA A 30 6.62 1.71 -18.34
C ALA A 30 5.54 2.80 -18.47
N THR A 31 4.32 2.44 -18.91
CA THR A 31 3.16 3.34 -18.85
C THR A 31 2.57 3.28 -17.43
N LEU A 32 2.59 4.40 -16.72
CA LEU A 32 2.09 4.54 -15.34
C LEU A 32 0.56 4.58 -15.28
N TYR A 33 -0.10 5.29 -16.21
CA TYR A 33 -1.56 5.34 -16.34
C TYR A 33 -1.96 5.60 -17.79
N GLU A 34 -3.13 5.08 -18.19
CA GLU A 34 -3.81 5.38 -19.46
C GLU A 34 -5.29 5.59 -19.16
N PHE A 35 -5.86 6.72 -19.59
CA PHE A 35 -7.31 6.97 -19.50
C PHE A 35 -7.81 7.90 -20.62
N LYS A 36 -9.13 7.91 -20.82
CA LYS A 36 -9.83 8.77 -21.80
C LYS A 36 -10.51 9.93 -21.09
N TYR A 37 -10.45 11.13 -21.68
CA TYR A 37 -11.07 12.33 -21.11
C TYR A 37 -11.60 13.30 -22.17
N GLU A 38 -12.70 13.99 -21.86
CA GLU A 38 -13.27 15.09 -22.65
C GLU A 38 -12.79 16.44 -22.09
N ARG A 39 -11.94 17.14 -22.85
CA ARG A 39 -11.21 18.32 -22.38
C ARG A 39 -12.10 19.58 -22.41
N ASN A 40 -12.40 20.15 -21.24
CA ASN A 40 -12.87 21.55 -21.15
C ASN A 40 -11.76 22.51 -21.64
N PRO A 41 -12.11 23.68 -22.22
CA PRO A 41 -11.13 24.61 -22.76
C PRO A 41 -10.16 25.15 -21.70
N ALA A 42 -8.90 25.35 -22.09
CA ALA A 42 -7.82 25.80 -21.20
C ALA A 42 -8.02 27.27 -20.74
N PRO A 43 -7.80 27.60 -19.46
CA PRO A 43 -8.00 28.95 -18.94
C PRO A 43 -6.71 29.79 -18.86
N ASP A 44 -6.78 31.03 -19.37
CA ASP A 44 -5.71 32.04 -19.34
C ASP A 44 -5.25 32.47 -17.93
N SER A 45 -4.15 33.23 -17.89
CA SER A 45 -3.62 33.87 -16.67
C SER A 45 -4.56 34.95 -16.12
N VAL A 46 -4.95 34.82 -14.85
CA VAL A 46 -5.74 35.80 -14.09
C VAL A 46 -5.17 35.87 -12.66
N ASP A 47 -5.17 37.06 -12.06
CA ASP A 47 -4.44 37.40 -10.83
C ASP A 47 -4.83 36.54 -9.59
N PRO A 48 -3.93 36.42 -8.60
CA PRO A 48 -4.15 35.61 -7.40
C PRO A 48 -5.14 36.22 -6.40
N CYS A 49 -5.63 35.38 -5.50
CA CYS A 49 -6.47 35.76 -4.36
C CYS A 49 -5.71 36.64 -3.37
N TYR A 50 -6.25 37.80 -3.04
CA TYR A 50 -5.65 38.74 -2.09
C TYR A 50 -5.41 38.13 -0.69
N ARG A 51 -6.20 37.14 -0.27
CA ARG A 51 -6.14 36.58 1.10
C ARG A 51 -5.50 35.21 1.25
N CYS A 52 -5.22 34.51 0.16
CA CYS A 52 -4.49 33.23 0.22
C CYS A 52 -3.39 33.10 -0.83
N TYR A 53 -3.21 34.13 -1.67
CA TYR A 53 -2.15 34.25 -2.67
C TYR A 53 -2.09 33.11 -3.71
N ARG A 54 -3.18 32.35 -3.86
CA ARG A 54 -3.39 31.27 -4.85
C ARG A 54 -4.34 31.72 -5.97
N ARG A 55 -4.24 31.12 -7.16
CA ARG A 55 -5.11 31.40 -8.33
C ARG A 55 -6.60 31.33 -7.97
N VAL A 56 -7.39 32.30 -8.44
CA VAL A 56 -8.85 32.31 -8.31
C VAL A 56 -9.50 31.82 -9.61
N TYR A 57 -10.13 30.65 -9.58
CA TYR A 57 -10.88 30.14 -10.72
C TYR A 57 -12.21 30.91 -10.91
N PRO A 58 -12.67 31.18 -12.15
CA PRO A 58 -13.90 31.96 -12.40
C PRO A 58 -15.16 31.47 -11.67
N LYS A 59 -15.29 30.15 -11.45
CA LYS A 59 -16.40 29.56 -10.67
C LYS A 59 -16.38 29.94 -9.18
N GLU A 60 -15.20 30.19 -8.61
CA GLU A 60 -15.01 30.61 -7.22
C GLU A 60 -14.72 32.11 -7.08
N GLN A 61 -14.73 32.87 -8.18
CA GLN A 61 -14.31 34.26 -8.20
C GLN A 61 -15.30 35.20 -7.49
N VAL A 62 -14.77 35.99 -6.57
CA VAL A 62 -15.38 37.24 -6.11
C VAL A 62 -14.41 38.36 -6.46
N ASN A 63 -14.78 39.16 -7.47
CA ASN A 63 -14.02 40.35 -7.84
C ASN A 63 -14.74 41.60 -7.32
N VAL A 64 -14.03 42.37 -6.50
CA VAL A 64 -14.48 43.63 -5.90
C VAL A 64 -13.47 44.76 -6.18
N GLY A 65 -12.79 44.72 -7.33
CA GLY A 65 -11.59 45.52 -7.62
C GLY A 65 -10.31 44.91 -7.04
N ILE A 66 -10.45 43.76 -6.37
CA ILE A 66 -9.39 42.80 -5.99
C ILE A 66 -10.08 41.43 -5.94
N LEU A 67 -9.30 40.36 -6.07
CA LEU A 67 -9.81 39.01 -6.23
C LEU A 67 -9.77 38.22 -4.92
N PHE A 68 -10.85 37.50 -4.64
CA PHE A 68 -10.95 36.55 -3.55
C PHE A 68 -11.65 35.27 -4.04
N HIS A 69 -11.29 34.10 -3.50
CA HIS A 69 -12.18 32.93 -3.58
C HIS A 69 -13.44 33.18 -2.76
N LYS A 70 -14.60 32.64 -3.17
CA LYS A 70 -15.86 32.65 -2.40
C LYS A 70 -15.69 32.16 -0.96
N GLN A 71 -14.77 31.21 -0.73
CA GLN A 71 -14.46 30.71 0.61
C GLN A 71 -13.61 31.68 1.45
N CYS A 72 -12.72 32.45 0.79
CA CYS A 72 -11.88 33.49 1.41
C CYS A 72 -12.62 34.82 1.62
N PHE A 73 -13.73 35.05 0.90
CA PHE A 73 -14.53 36.27 0.97
C PHE A 73 -15.38 36.33 2.26
N ARG A 74 -14.70 36.57 3.37
CA ARG A 74 -15.21 36.55 4.75
C ARG A 74 -14.71 37.78 5.50
N CYS A 75 -15.47 38.28 6.47
CA CYS A 75 -15.00 39.37 7.33
C CYS A 75 -13.68 39.02 8.03
N ARG A 76 -12.63 39.84 7.88
CA ARG A 76 -11.30 39.63 8.51
C ARG A 76 -11.37 39.50 10.03
N ILE A 77 -12.30 40.19 10.69
CA ILE A 77 -12.42 40.23 12.15
C ILE A 77 -13.24 39.07 12.74
N CYS A 78 -14.29 38.60 12.06
CA CYS A 78 -15.22 37.60 12.62
C CYS A 78 -15.49 36.37 11.75
N GLY A 79 -14.78 36.19 10.63
CA GLY A 79 -14.89 35.00 9.77
C GLY A 79 -16.23 34.81 9.04
N LEU A 80 -17.22 35.67 9.28
CA LEU A 80 -18.55 35.63 8.67
C LEU A 80 -18.45 35.67 7.12
N PRO A 81 -19.08 34.74 6.39
CA PRO A 81 -19.20 34.81 4.93
C PRO A 81 -19.82 36.13 4.47
N LEU A 82 -19.19 36.75 3.48
CA LEU A 82 -19.69 37.98 2.86
C LEU A 82 -20.30 37.66 1.50
N THR A 83 -21.11 38.57 0.99
CA THR A 83 -21.65 38.58 -0.37
C THR A 83 -21.45 39.97 -0.97
N MET A 84 -21.71 40.14 -2.26
CA MET A 84 -21.68 41.46 -2.93
C MET A 84 -22.65 42.50 -2.31
N GLN A 85 -23.53 42.08 -1.39
CA GLN A 85 -24.48 42.94 -0.66
C GLN A 85 -24.12 43.12 0.83
N THR A 86 -23.24 42.28 1.39
CA THR A 86 -22.90 42.28 2.83
C THR A 86 -21.44 42.58 3.13
N PHE A 87 -20.58 42.67 2.11
CA PHE A 87 -19.21 43.17 2.25
C PHE A 87 -19.15 44.70 2.34
N TYR A 88 -18.15 45.17 3.07
CA TYR A 88 -17.79 46.57 3.28
C TYR A 88 -16.25 46.66 3.31
N ARG A 89 -15.71 47.85 3.12
CA ARG A 89 -14.26 48.12 3.09
C ARG A 89 -13.89 49.47 3.71
N ASN A 90 -12.61 49.60 4.03
CA ASN A 90 -11.98 50.80 4.59
C ASN A 90 -11.29 51.69 3.53
N ASP A 91 -11.33 51.29 2.26
CA ASP A 91 -10.74 52.01 1.11
C ASP A 91 -11.35 53.40 0.87
N ALA A 92 -12.63 53.59 1.21
CA ALA A 92 -13.34 54.87 1.15
C ALA A 92 -12.68 56.02 1.96
N ASN A 93 -11.85 55.70 2.97
CA ASN A 93 -11.17 56.69 3.81
C ASN A 93 -9.69 56.92 3.41
N GLY A 94 -9.25 56.45 2.23
CA GLY A 94 -7.87 56.64 1.76
C GLY A 94 -6.82 55.82 2.53
N THR A 95 -7.25 54.76 3.21
CA THR A 95 -6.33 53.82 3.85
C THR A 95 -5.77 52.83 2.82
N TYR A 96 -4.58 52.27 3.07
CA TYR A 96 -4.02 51.18 2.24
C TYR A 96 -4.73 49.82 2.46
N ASP A 97 -5.79 49.80 3.28
CA ASP A 97 -6.51 48.59 3.64
C ASP A 97 -7.47 48.13 2.54
N LYS A 98 -7.10 47.01 1.94
CA LYS A 98 -7.77 46.33 0.82
C LYS A 98 -8.64 45.14 1.27
N GLU A 99 -8.64 44.81 2.55
CA GLU A 99 -9.32 43.63 3.10
C GLU A 99 -10.84 43.87 3.25
N VAL A 100 -11.62 42.80 3.47
CA VAL A 100 -13.10 42.84 3.46
C VAL A 100 -13.73 42.58 4.82
N TYR A 101 -14.79 43.34 5.12
CA TYR A 101 -15.44 43.42 6.43
C TYR A 101 -16.96 43.27 6.32
N CYS A 102 -17.62 42.88 7.41
CA CYS A 102 -19.07 43.01 7.53
C CYS A 102 -19.46 44.37 8.12
N ARG A 103 -20.74 44.75 8.02
CA ARG A 103 -21.29 46.06 8.47
C ARG A 103 -20.91 46.45 9.91
N THR A 104 -20.71 45.49 10.81
CA THR A 104 -20.36 45.72 12.23
C THR A 104 -18.87 45.97 12.49
N HIS A 105 -18.01 45.72 11.49
CA HIS A 105 -16.55 45.68 11.61
C HIS A 105 -15.80 46.57 10.60
N VAL A 106 -16.47 47.08 9.56
CA VAL A 106 -15.94 48.19 8.76
C VAL A 106 -15.65 49.41 9.64
N GLY A 107 -14.55 50.12 9.35
CA GLY A 107 -14.08 51.28 10.09
C GLY A 107 -13.46 50.99 11.46
N LYS A 108 -13.44 49.74 11.93
CA LYS A 108 -12.84 49.36 13.23
C LYS A 108 -11.46 48.73 13.05
N GLN A 109 -10.48 49.25 13.77
CA GLN A 109 -9.21 48.56 13.97
C GLN A 109 -9.41 47.39 14.96
N ILE A 110 -8.66 46.31 14.79
CA ILE A 110 -8.72 45.09 15.63
C ILE A 110 -8.57 45.45 17.11
N ASN A 111 -7.68 46.38 17.42
CA ASN A 111 -7.32 46.83 18.78
C ASN A 111 -8.44 47.59 19.52
N GLN A 112 -9.62 47.79 18.92
CA GLN A 112 -10.74 48.58 19.49
C GLN A 112 -12.01 47.75 19.75
N ILE A 113 -11.92 46.42 19.77
CA ILE A 113 -13.10 45.53 19.81
C ILE A 113 -13.12 44.67 21.08
N GLN A 114 -14.08 44.94 21.96
CA GLN A 114 -14.50 43.97 22.98
C GLN A 114 -15.52 42.99 22.37
N TYR A 115 -15.39 41.70 22.70
CA TYR A 115 -16.22 40.63 22.14
C TYR A 115 -17.54 40.46 22.91
N GLU A 116 -18.62 41.08 22.42
CA GLU A 116 -19.99 40.75 22.85
C GLU A 116 -20.67 39.74 21.90
N LYS A 117 -21.37 38.76 22.48
CA LYS A 117 -22.10 37.71 21.73
C LYS A 117 -23.47 38.19 21.28
N THR A 118 -23.61 38.61 20.02
CA THR A 118 -24.93 38.92 19.42
C THR A 118 -25.52 37.72 18.67
N VAL A 119 -26.77 37.37 19.00
CA VAL A 119 -27.61 36.39 18.30
C VAL A 119 -28.58 37.12 17.36
N VAL A 120 -28.92 36.53 16.21
CA VAL A 120 -29.86 37.11 15.22
C VAL A 120 -30.90 36.03 14.80
N PRO A 121 -32.20 36.35 14.62
CA PRO A 121 -33.26 35.33 14.52
C PRO A 121 -33.44 34.71 13.12
N ALA A 122 -34.13 33.58 13.08
CA ALA A 122 -34.60 32.92 11.85
C ALA A 122 -36.06 33.29 11.50
N LEU A 123 -36.45 33.05 10.25
CA LEU A 123 -37.81 33.20 9.73
C LEU A 123 -38.40 31.83 9.36
N GLU A 124 -39.69 31.62 9.65
CA GLU A 124 -40.39 30.35 9.44
C GLU A 124 -41.15 30.31 8.10
N LEU A 125 -41.24 29.13 7.49
CA LEU A 125 -42.25 28.77 6.48
C LEU A 125 -42.69 27.31 6.68
N THR A 126 -43.99 27.05 6.60
CA THR A 126 -44.62 25.75 6.90
C THR A 126 -44.93 24.92 5.65
N PRO A 127 -44.76 23.59 5.67
CA PRO A 127 -45.13 22.70 4.57
C PRO A 127 -46.55 22.11 4.70
N GLN A 128 -47.12 21.67 3.57
CA GLN A 128 -48.29 20.77 3.52
C GLN A 128 -48.03 19.60 2.56
N GLY A 129 -48.45 18.38 2.93
CA GLY A 129 -48.74 17.27 1.98
C GLY A 129 -50.15 17.43 1.38
N PRO A 130 -50.65 16.54 0.49
CA PRO A 130 -50.63 15.05 0.61
C PRO A 130 -50.36 14.31 -0.75
N SER A 131 -50.55 12.99 -0.95
CA SER A 131 -50.19 11.75 -0.21
C SER A 131 -50.43 10.49 -1.12
N HIS A 132 -50.41 9.27 -0.54
CA HIS A 132 -50.96 7.99 -1.06
C HIS A 132 -50.36 7.25 -2.30
N SER A 133 -49.63 6.17 -1.97
CA SER A 133 -49.99 4.75 -2.25
C SER A 133 -49.57 4.00 -3.54
N ALA A 134 -49.18 2.73 -3.30
CA ALA A 134 -49.36 1.52 -4.12
C ALA A 134 -48.46 1.25 -5.37
N SER A 135 -47.44 0.43 -5.12
CA SER A 135 -46.90 -0.67 -5.96
C SER A 135 -47.70 -1.17 -7.18
N VAL A 136 -46.99 -1.51 -8.27
CA VAL A 136 -46.91 -2.87 -8.88
C VAL A 136 -45.85 -2.91 -10.02
N MET A 137 -45.55 -4.11 -10.54
CA MET A 137 -44.46 -4.49 -11.45
C MET A 137 -44.65 -4.12 -12.95
N VAL A 138 -43.52 -3.82 -13.61
CA VAL A 138 -43.04 -4.36 -14.93
C VAL A 138 -43.81 -4.05 -16.25
N GLU A 139 -43.03 -4.06 -17.34
CA GLU A 139 -43.37 -4.17 -18.79
C GLU A 139 -43.80 -2.94 -19.65
N ALA A 140 -42.77 -2.38 -20.31
CA ALA A 140 -42.57 -2.37 -21.77
C ALA A 140 -43.65 -1.84 -22.78
N LYS A 141 -43.19 -0.88 -23.61
CA LYS A 141 -43.58 -0.61 -25.03
C LYS A 141 -45.05 -0.23 -25.34
N SER A 142 -45.27 0.97 -25.93
CA SER A 142 -45.38 1.11 -27.41
C SER A 142 -45.69 2.55 -27.89
N ARG A 143 -45.43 2.74 -29.19
CA ARG A 143 -45.46 3.93 -30.05
C ARG A 143 -46.85 4.60 -30.32
N LYS A 144 -46.79 5.91 -30.65
CA LYS A 144 -47.72 6.73 -31.48
C LYS A 144 -49.13 7.00 -30.91
N GLY A 145 -49.80 8.12 -31.23
CA GLY A 145 -49.37 9.33 -31.95
C GLY A 145 -50.51 10.18 -32.56
N LEU A 146 -50.20 11.44 -32.90
CA LEU A 146 -50.97 12.44 -33.70
C LEU A 146 -52.31 13.02 -33.18
N GLY A 147 -52.34 14.36 -33.11
CA GLY A 147 -53.50 15.23 -33.44
C GLY A 147 -54.48 15.59 -32.30
N SER A 148 -55.20 16.74 -32.35
CA SER A 148 -55.01 17.97 -33.15
C SER A 148 -56.01 19.07 -32.74
N VAL A 149 -55.56 20.35 -32.60
CA VAL A 149 -56.29 21.61 -33.00
C VAL A 149 -57.65 21.91 -32.29
N GLN A 150 -57.99 23.08 -31.72
CA GLN A 150 -57.76 24.53 -31.95
C GLN A 150 -57.38 25.22 -30.59
N GLY A 151 -56.79 26.42 -30.45
CA GLY A 151 -57.20 27.77 -30.88
C GLY A 151 -57.65 28.60 -29.65
N GLY A 152 -57.38 29.90 -29.45
CA GLY A 152 -56.58 30.91 -30.19
C GLY A 152 -56.30 32.15 -29.29
N SER A 153 -55.67 33.21 -29.81
CA SER A 153 -55.34 34.46 -29.08
C SER A 153 -56.21 35.65 -29.51
N PRO A 154 -56.36 36.73 -28.70
CA PRO A 154 -55.50 37.91 -28.94
C PRO A 154 -55.18 38.83 -27.71
N LYS A 155 -54.28 39.81 -27.93
CA LYS A 155 -54.06 41.05 -27.15
C LYS A 155 -54.94 42.18 -27.73
N PRO A 156 -55.33 43.28 -27.02
CA PRO A 156 -54.39 44.33 -26.56
C PRO A 156 -54.80 45.17 -25.31
N SER A 157 -54.02 46.23 -25.03
CA SER A 157 -54.23 47.37 -24.09
C SER A 157 -54.98 48.55 -24.81
N PRO A 158 -55.31 49.75 -24.22
CA PRO A 158 -54.70 50.46 -23.07
C PRO A 158 -55.56 51.42 -22.17
N ARG A 159 -54.89 52.03 -21.16
CA ARG A 159 -55.08 53.35 -20.48
C ARG A 159 -56.39 53.76 -19.73
N GLY A 160 -56.20 54.42 -18.58
CA GLY A 160 -57.22 55.18 -17.80
C GLY A 160 -56.58 56.12 -16.74
N SER A 161 -57.33 57.11 -16.21
CA SER A 161 -56.95 58.17 -15.21
C SER A 161 -58.27 58.78 -14.62
N PRO A 162 -58.36 59.83 -13.73
CA PRO A 162 -57.34 60.77 -13.17
C PRO A 162 -57.50 61.29 -11.69
N ARG A 163 -56.50 62.07 -11.19
CA ARG A 163 -56.54 63.13 -10.13
C ARG A 163 -57.00 62.76 -8.68
N SER A 164 -56.71 63.50 -7.59
CA SER A 164 -56.21 64.89 -7.36
C SER A 164 -55.21 65.04 -6.17
N SER A 165 -55.00 66.25 -5.60
CA SER A 165 -53.89 66.66 -4.67
C SER A 165 -54.46 67.36 -3.38
N PRO A 166 -53.72 67.92 -2.37
CA PRO A 166 -52.48 68.74 -2.43
C PRO A 166 -51.41 68.58 -1.28
N ARG A 167 -50.48 69.55 -1.24
CA ARG A 167 -49.26 69.80 -0.41
C ARG A 167 -49.56 70.57 0.93
N PRO A 168 -48.61 70.99 1.83
CA PRO A 168 -47.14 71.27 1.66
C PRO A 168 -46.16 70.82 2.80
N GLU A 169 -44.89 71.27 2.69
CA GLU A 169 -43.70 70.98 3.55
C GLU A 169 -43.70 71.69 4.94
N SER A 170 -42.87 71.36 5.95
CA SER A 170 -41.38 71.51 5.97
C SER A 170 -40.74 71.18 7.36
N ARG A 171 -39.37 71.10 7.40
CA ARG A 171 -38.34 71.33 8.47
C ARG A 171 -38.69 71.27 9.99
N SER A 172 -37.77 70.98 10.94
CA SER A 172 -36.47 70.26 10.96
C SER A 172 -35.98 70.12 12.44
N ASP A 173 -34.94 69.30 12.67
CA ASP A 173 -33.93 69.38 13.76
C ASP A 173 -34.19 68.99 15.24
N LEU A 174 -33.25 68.17 15.74
CA LEU A 174 -32.55 68.13 17.05
C LEU A 174 -33.19 67.65 18.39
N HIS A 175 -32.51 66.61 18.93
CA HIS A 175 -32.09 66.35 20.32
C HIS A 175 -33.04 65.92 21.47
N ASN A 176 -32.69 64.75 22.06
CA ASN A 176 -32.52 64.46 23.51
C ASN A 176 -33.78 64.46 24.44
N THR A 177 -33.85 63.75 25.58
CA THR A 177 -32.89 62.88 26.34
C THR A 177 -33.66 61.89 27.26
N THR A 178 -33.03 60.77 27.67
CA THR A 178 -33.30 59.94 28.90
C THR A 178 -34.72 59.33 29.14
N GLY A 179 -34.90 58.15 29.75
CA GLY A 179 -33.96 57.10 30.20
C GLY A 179 -34.55 56.20 31.32
N SER A 180 -34.26 54.87 31.29
CA SER A 180 -34.51 53.87 32.37
C SER A 180 -36.00 53.52 32.68
N SER A 181 -36.40 52.36 33.23
CA SER A 181 -35.71 51.07 33.55
C SER A 181 -36.70 49.90 33.77
N MET A 182 -36.27 48.65 33.51
CA MET A 182 -36.82 47.35 34.01
C MET A 182 -38.27 46.96 33.63
N THR A 183 -38.74 45.69 33.51
CA THR A 183 -38.22 44.27 33.43
C THR A 183 -39.36 43.42 32.75
N PHE A 184 -39.58 42.09 32.76
CA PHE A 184 -39.03 40.87 33.42
C PHE A 184 -39.49 39.55 32.71
N VAL A 185 -38.86 38.40 33.05
CA VAL A 185 -39.36 36.99 32.98
C VAL A 185 -39.53 36.27 31.60
N THR A 186 -39.24 34.95 31.61
CA THR A 186 -39.17 33.95 30.50
C THR A 186 -40.19 32.80 30.72
N PRO A 187 -40.54 31.89 29.76
CA PRO A 187 -39.75 30.62 29.56
C PRO A 187 -39.93 29.76 28.25
N ARG A 188 -38.90 28.92 27.92
CA ARG A 188 -38.93 27.53 27.31
C ARG A 188 -39.56 27.29 25.88
N SER A 189 -39.23 26.26 25.07
CA SER A 189 -38.11 25.27 25.01
C SER A 189 -38.10 24.33 23.76
N LYS A 190 -36.92 23.95 23.22
CA LYS A 190 -36.54 22.73 22.38
C LYS A 190 -37.34 22.46 21.07
N THR A 191 -36.82 21.95 19.92
CA THR A 191 -35.88 20.82 19.60
C THR A 191 -35.17 20.95 18.20
N HIS A 192 -34.27 19.99 17.86
CA HIS A 192 -33.57 19.75 16.55
C HIS A 192 -34.42 18.89 15.55
N PRO A 193 -34.01 18.47 14.29
CA PRO A 193 -32.65 18.41 13.67
C PRO A 193 -32.50 18.63 12.12
N SER A 194 -31.27 18.46 11.59
CA SER A 194 -30.89 17.74 10.32
C SER A 194 -29.83 18.44 9.42
N MET A 195 -29.25 17.69 8.47
CA MET A 195 -28.05 17.98 7.65
C MET A 195 -28.32 18.25 6.15
N GLY A 196 -27.33 18.83 5.46
CA GLY A 196 -27.17 18.83 3.99
C GLY A 196 -25.69 18.99 3.59
N THR A 197 -25.25 18.36 2.51
CA THR A 197 -23.84 18.20 2.08
C THR A 197 -23.49 18.97 0.78
N TRP A 198 -22.23 18.90 0.33
CA TRP A 198 -21.76 18.61 -1.05
C TRP A 198 -20.48 19.38 -1.53
N ASN A 199 -19.43 18.58 -1.73
CA ASN A 199 -18.23 18.61 -2.60
C ASN A 199 -17.80 19.83 -3.46
N SER A 200 -16.49 19.89 -3.74
CA SER A 200 -15.82 20.68 -4.79
C SER A 200 -14.76 19.81 -5.52
N SER A 201 -14.18 20.28 -6.65
CA SER A 201 -13.25 19.50 -7.49
C SER A 201 -12.15 20.32 -8.20
N SER A 202 -10.90 20.02 -7.84
CA SER A 202 -9.65 19.93 -8.64
C SER A 202 -9.24 20.96 -9.72
N LEU A 203 -8.00 21.49 -9.52
CA LEU A 203 -6.88 21.67 -10.49
C LEU A 203 -7.01 22.67 -11.67
N ASP A 204 -5.92 23.18 -12.29
CA ASP A 204 -4.47 23.00 -12.04
C ASP A 204 -3.62 24.26 -12.34
N TYR A 205 -2.32 24.21 -12.01
CA TYR A 205 -1.27 25.09 -12.57
C TYR A 205 0.13 24.46 -12.55
N SER A 206 0.81 24.47 -13.70
CA SER A 206 2.26 24.27 -13.82
C SER A 206 2.88 25.38 -14.68
N LEU A 207 4.21 25.51 -14.67
CA LEU A 207 5.00 26.60 -15.25
C LEU A 207 4.90 27.96 -14.52
N LEU A 208 5.78 28.18 -13.54
CA LEU A 208 6.71 29.31 -13.54
C LEU A 208 7.81 29.12 -12.45
N SER A 209 9.03 28.82 -12.87
CA SER A 209 10.20 28.77 -11.96
C SER A 209 10.70 30.19 -11.65
N GLY A 210 11.14 30.44 -10.41
CA GLY A 210 11.84 31.70 -10.09
C GLY A 210 11.53 32.34 -8.73
N GLY A 211 11.26 31.55 -7.67
CA GLY A 211 11.09 32.09 -6.32
C GLY A 211 10.53 31.06 -5.35
N ALA A 212 11.19 30.87 -4.21
CA ALA A 212 10.72 29.96 -3.16
C ALA A 212 9.62 30.63 -2.33
N TYR A 213 8.38 30.57 -2.82
CA TYR A 213 7.19 31.03 -2.09
C TYR A 213 6.90 30.07 -0.91
N SER A 214 7.54 30.33 0.24
CA SER A 214 7.25 29.60 1.47
C SER A 214 5.78 29.78 1.87
N ARG A 215 5.08 28.68 2.11
CA ARG A 215 3.72 28.73 2.65
C ARG A 215 3.69 29.51 3.98
N PRO A 216 2.62 30.28 4.25
CA PRO A 216 2.41 30.89 5.55
C PRO A 216 2.43 29.82 6.65
N ARG A 217 3.19 30.10 7.70
CA ARG A 217 3.52 29.18 8.79
C ARG A 217 2.91 29.70 10.09
N TYR A 218 2.40 28.81 10.93
CA TYR A 218 1.89 29.17 12.25
C TYR A 218 3.02 29.75 13.13
N VAL A 219 2.67 30.57 14.13
CA VAL A 219 3.65 31.27 14.98
C VAL A 219 4.30 30.29 15.96
N LEU A 220 3.48 29.44 16.59
CA LEU A 220 3.94 28.50 17.63
C LEU A 220 4.25 27.11 17.02
N GLN A 221 5.51 26.81 16.68
CA GLN A 221 5.84 25.57 15.94
C GLN A 221 6.55 24.51 16.78
N SER A 222 7.52 24.94 17.57
CA SER A 222 8.36 24.09 18.42
C SER A 222 7.68 23.78 19.76
N PHE A 223 8.40 23.08 20.62
CA PHE A 223 8.09 23.05 22.06
C PHE A 223 8.39 24.36 22.77
N GLU A 224 9.51 25.01 22.46
CA GLU A 224 9.94 26.25 23.13
C GLU A 224 8.91 27.37 22.94
N ASP A 225 8.27 27.45 21.78
CA ASP A 225 7.22 28.43 21.52
C ASP A 225 6.02 28.21 22.44
N PHE A 226 5.59 26.96 22.62
CA PHE A 226 4.47 26.57 23.50
C PHE A 226 4.78 26.85 24.99
N GLU A 227 6.01 26.58 25.42
CA GLU A 227 6.48 26.83 26.80
C GLU A 227 6.59 28.34 27.06
N ARG A 228 7.12 29.13 26.12
CA ARG A 228 7.27 30.59 26.25
C ARG A 228 5.96 31.37 26.16
N SER A 229 4.96 30.87 25.42
CA SER A 229 3.64 31.52 25.29
C SER A 229 2.58 31.02 26.29
N GLY A 230 2.96 30.15 27.25
CA GLY A 230 2.06 29.65 28.29
C GLY A 230 0.93 28.75 27.77
N VAL A 231 1.17 28.00 26.68
CA VAL A 231 0.15 27.10 26.09
C VAL A 231 -0.16 25.94 27.02
N PHE A 232 0.84 25.33 27.67
CA PHE A 232 0.64 24.16 28.52
C PHE A 232 -0.19 24.49 29.78
N GLU A 233 0.00 25.66 30.38
CA GLU A 233 -0.82 26.15 31.50
C GLU A 233 -2.28 26.31 31.05
N ALA A 234 -2.51 26.98 29.92
CA ALA A 234 -3.85 27.21 29.37
C ALA A 234 -4.55 25.88 28.97
N GLN A 235 -3.81 24.95 28.34
CA GLN A 235 -4.29 23.61 28.01
C GLN A 235 -4.70 22.83 29.26
N SER A 236 -3.94 22.92 30.35
CA SER A 236 -4.25 22.21 31.60
C SER A 236 -5.62 22.59 32.18
N PHE A 237 -5.98 23.88 32.15
CA PHE A 237 -7.31 24.34 32.58
C PHE A 237 -8.43 23.90 31.64
N LEU A 238 -8.19 23.90 30.32
CA LEU A 238 -9.18 23.45 29.34
C LEU A 238 -9.38 21.92 29.38
N GLU A 239 -8.31 21.16 29.55
CA GLU A 239 -8.33 19.70 29.73
C GLU A 239 -9.15 19.30 30.97
N GLN A 240 -9.01 20.01 32.10
CA GLN A 240 -9.83 19.75 33.28
C GLN A 240 -11.33 19.88 32.95
N ARG A 241 -11.72 20.90 32.17
CA ARG A 241 -13.10 21.09 31.71
C ARG A 241 -13.55 19.97 30.76
N HIS A 242 -12.70 19.55 29.83
CA HIS A 242 -12.98 18.44 28.91
C HIS A 242 -13.16 17.12 29.66
N CYS A 243 -12.32 16.84 30.66
CA CYS A 243 -12.41 15.65 31.51
C CYS A 243 -13.74 15.61 32.31
N GLU A 244 -14.22 16.76 32.79
CA GLU A 244 -15.55 16.84 33.41
C GLU A 244 -16.69 16.56 32.44
N GLU A 245 -16.62 17.07 31.20
CA GLU A 245 -17.63 16.81 30.17
C GLU A 245 -17.63 15.34 29.72
N ASP A 246 -16.47 14.74 29.50
CA ASP A 246 -16.30 13.32 29.21
C ASP A 246 -16.88 12.45 30.34
N ALA A 247 -16.60 12.79 31.61
CA ALA A 247 -17.13 12.08 32.77
C ALA A 247 -18.67 12.21 32.88
N ARG A 248 -19.24 13.37 32.54
CA ARG A 248 -20.69 13.59 32.51
C ARG A 248 -21.34 12.78 31.37
N LEU A 249 -20.74 12.76 30.18
CA LEU A 249 -21.23 11.97 29.05
C LEU A 249 -21.15 10.46 29.35
N GLN A 250 -20.04 9.97 29.89
CA GLN A 250 -19.87 8.55 30.23
C GLN A 250 -20.91 8.07 31.27
N ARG A 251 -21.25 8.90 32.27
CA ARG A 251 -22.35 8.59 33.21
C ARG A 251 -23.69 8.51 32.49
N PHE A 252 -24.03 9.54 31.70
CA PHE A 252 -25.31 9.61 30.97
C PHE A 252 -25.51 8.40 30.04
N LEU A 253 -24.47 8.01 29.29
CA LEU A 253 -24.50 6.85 28.40
C LEU A 253 -24.61 5.52 29.19
N SER A 254 -23.95 5.41 30.34
CA SER A 254 -24.07 4.24 31.21
C SER A 254 -25.48 4.06 31.76
N GLU A 255 -26.12 5.15 32.23
CA GLU A 255 -27.51 5.13 32.67
C GLU A 255 -28.49 4.85 31.51
N GLU A 256 -28.22 5.36 30.31
CA GLU A 256 -29.04 5.10 29.12
C GLU A 256 -28.99 3.63 28.73
N ARG A 257 -27.80 3.03 28.75
CA ARG A 257 -27.60 1.59 28.56
C ARG A 257 -28.32 0.76 29.62
N GLU A 258 -28.24 1.15 30.90
CA GLU A 258 -28.95 0.47 32.00
C GLU A 258 -30.48 0.57 31.85
N ARG A 259 -30.99 1.75 31.49
CA ARG A 259 -32.41 1.98 31.20
C ARG A 259 -32.91 1.14 30.01
N GLU A 260 -32.11 0.98 28.95
CA GLU A 260 -32.50 0.09 27.85
C GLU A 260 -32.40 -1.40 28.20
N MET A 261 -31.39 -1.85 28.95
CA MET A 261 -31.32 -3.24 29.46
C MET A 261 -32.58 -3.59 30.26
N LYS A 262 -32.95 -2.73 31.22
CA LYS A 262 -34.12 -2.96 32.06
C LYS A 262 -35.42 -3.08 31.25
N LYS A 263 -35.62 -2.26 30.21
CA LYS A 263 -36.81 -2.39 29.32
C LYS A 263 -36.89 -3.76 28.64
N ILE A 264 -35.77 -4.36 28.30
CA ILE A 264 -35.72 -5.68 27.64
C ILE A 264 -36.09 -6.77 28.64
N ASP A 265 -35.53 -6.73 29.85
CA ASP A 265 -35.88 -7.68 30.91
C ASP A 265 -37.34 -7.52 31.35
N ASP A 266 -37.83 -6.29 31.57
CA ASP A 266 -39.24 -6.01 31.87
C ASP A 266 -40.17 -6.54 30.74
N SER A 267 -39.83 -6.28 29.47
CA SER A 267 -40.58 -6.78 28.30
C SER A 267 -40.59 -8.31 28.20
N ILE A 268 -39.45 -8.97 28.44
CA ILE A 268 -39.32 -10.43 28.40
C ILE A 268 -40.06 -11.08 29.57
N ASN A 269 -40.06 -10.44 30.74
CA ASN A 269 -40.81 -10.95 31.90
C ASN A 269 -42.32 -10.84 31.66
N SER A 270 -42.84 -9.73 31.12
CA SER A 270 -44.26 -9.65 30.73
C SER A 270 -44.66 -10.59 29.58
N GLU A 271 -43.74 -10.96 28.69
CA GLU A 271 -43.97 -12.01 27.68
C GLU A 271 -43.99 -13.41 28.31
N LYS A 272 -43.07 -13.71 29.24
CA LYS A 272 -43.05 -14.97 30.01
C LYS A 272 -44.28 -15.15 30.88
N GLU A 273 -44.71 -14.11 31.60
CA GLU A 273 -45.91 -14.14 32.45
C GLU A 273 -47.16 -14.49 31.63
N ARG A 274 -47.31 -13.89 30.45
CA ARG A 274 -48.40 -14.21 29.53
C ARG A 274 -48.35 -15.67 29.06
N ALA A 275 -47.18 -16.13 28.61
CA ALA A 275 -47.00 -17.51 28.18
C ALA A 275 -47.21 -18.53 29.31
N ALA A 276 -46.86 -18.18 30.55
CA ALA A 276 -47.14 -19.01 31.73
C ALA A 276 -48.65 -19.08 32.04
N VAL A 277 -49.39 -17.98 31.91
CA VAL A 277 -50.85 -17.97 32.03
C VAL A 277 -51.52 -18.78 30.92
N GLU A 278 -51.06 -18.68 29.68
CA GLU A 278 -51.53 -19.48 28.55
C GLU A 278 -51.27 -20.99 28.77
N LEU A 279 -50.09 -21.35 29.28
CA LEU A 279 -49.73 -22.74 29.60
C LEU A 279 -50.56 -23.30 30.77
N LEU A 280 -50.81 -22.50 31.81
CA LEU A 280 -51.71 -22.86 32.93
C LEU A 280 -53.16 -23.04 32.47
N ALA A 281 -53.68 -22.15 31.62
CA ALA A 281 -55.02 -22.30 31.03
C ALA A 281 -55.14 -23.56 30.15
N GLY A 282 -54.05 -23.97 29.49
CA GLY A 282 -53.94 -25.26 28.81
C GLY A 282 -53.92 -26.45 29.79
N MET A 283 -53.27 -26.32 30.95
CA MET A 283 -53.25 -27.37 31.98
C MET A 283 -54.63 -27.66 32.57
N ASP A 284 -55.46 -26.64 32.80
CA ASP A 284 -56.84 -26.83 33.28
C ASP A 284 -57.66 -27.69 32.29
N GLN A 285 -57.51 -27.45 30.98
CA GLN A 285 -58.15 -28.25 29.92
C GLN A 285 -57.58 -29.68 29.80
N LEU A 286 -56.30 -29.88 30.14
CA LEU A 286 -55.60 -31.17 30.06
C LEU A 286 -55.68 -32.02 31.33
N SER A 287 -56.28 -31.51 32.41
CA SER A 287 -56.39 -32.17 33.73
C SER A 287 -57.09 -33.55 33.70
N LEU A 288 -57.78 -33.89 32.62
CA LEU A 288 -58.44 -35.18 32.39
C LEU A 288 -57.53 -36.31 31.89
N GLN A 289 -56.27 -36.06 31.52
CA GLN A 289 -55.35 -37.10 31.02
C GLN A 289 -53.97 -37.04 31.68
N GLN A 290 -53.59 -38.13 32.37
CA GLN A 290 -52.31 -38.26 33.08
C GLN A 290 -51.11 -38.31 32.12
N ASN A 291 -50.51 -37.16 31.78
CA ASN A 291 -49.36 -37.13 30.88
C ASN A 291 -48.29 -36.07 31.25
N THR A 292 -47.88 -36.06 32.53
CA THR A 292 -46.96 -35.08 33.13
C THR A 292 -45.58 -34.99 32.48
N ARG A 293 -45.14 -35.99 31.71
CA ARG A 293 -43.84 -35.98 31.02
C ARG A 293 -43.72 -34.93 29.91
N ASN A 294 -44.81 -34.57 29.22
CA ASN A 294 -44.77 -33.57 28.15
C ASN A 294 -44.54 -32.14 28.68
N LEU A 295 -45.10 -31.80 29.85
CA LEU A 295 -45.08 -30.43 30.39
C LEU A 295 -43.67 -29.95 30.75
N ALA A 296 -42.80 -30.85 31.21
CA ALA A 296 -41.40 -30.50 31.49
C ALA A 296 -40.64 -30.14 30.21
N MET A 297 -40.85 -30.89 29.12
CA MET A 297 -40.18 -30.62 27.84
C MET A 297 -40.68 -29.32 27.19
N GLU A 298 -41.97 -29.01 27.26
CA GLU A 298 -42.49 -27.72 26.76
C GLU A 298 -42.08 -26.53 27.64
N ARG A 299 -41.98 -26.69 28.98
CA ARG A 299 -41.37 -25.66 29.84
C ARG A 299 -39.94 -25.36 29.41
N ASP A 300 -39.10 -26.38 29.28
CA ASP A 300 -37.68 -26.22 28.95
C ASP A 300 -37.50 -25.60 27.55
N ARG A 301 -38.40 -25.94 26.61
CA ARG A 301 -38.51 -25.34 25.27
C ARG A 301 -38.90 -23.86 25.33
N LEU A 302 -39.85 -23.48 26.18
CA LEU A 302 -40.25 -22.08 26.39
C LEU A 302 -39.12 -21.27 27.03
N GLU A 303 -38.44 -21.82 28.05
CA GLU A 303 -37.30 -21.17 28.71
C GLU A 303 -36.15 -20.90 27.72
N GLU A 304 -35.84 -21.86 26.85
CA GLU A 304 -34.84 -21.69 25.79
C GLU A 304 -35.28 -20.71 24.70
N HIS A 305 -36.56 -20.70 24.32
CA HIS A 305 -37.12 -19.70 23.40
C HIS A 305 -37.01 -18.27 23.96
N PHE A 306 -37.41 -18.07 25.22
CA PHE A 306 -37.32 -16.74 25.86
C PHE A 306 -35.86 -16.33 26.15
N ARG A 307 -34.95 -17.28 26.35
CA ARG A 307 -33.51 -17.02 26.44
C ARG A 307 -32.99 -16.44 25.11
N ARG A 308 -33.21 -17.14 23.99
CA ARG A 308 -32.81 -16.67 22.66
C ARG A 308 -33.47 -15.34 22.29
N CYS A 309 -34.78 -15.22 22.48
CA CYS A 309 -35.53 -13.98 22.21
C CYS A 309 -34.99 -12.79 23.01
N ARG A 310 -34.67 -12.97 24.31
CA ARG A 310 -34.02 -11.95 25.12
C ARG A 310 -32.62 -11.63 24.57
N ASP A 311 -31.81 -12.64 24.29
CA ASP A 311 -30.41 -12.46 23.93
C ASP A 311 -30.26 -11.80 22.53
N ASP A 312 -31.16 -12.11 21.59
CA ASP A 312 -31.28 -11.42 20.29
C ASP A 312 -31.79 -9.98 20.42
N LYS A 313 -32.86 -9.73 21.22
CA LYS A 313 -33.35 -8.38 21.53
C LYS A 313 -32.23 -7.54 22.20
N MET A 314 -31.53 -8.14 23.18
CA MET A 314 -30.41 -7.53 23.90
C MET A 314 -29.29 -7.16 22.95
N LYS A 315 -28.87 -8.07 22.06
CA LYS A 315 -27.86 -7.81 21.04
C LYS A 315 -28.25 -6.64 20.14
N MET A 316 -29.44 -6.66 19.55
CA MET A 316 -29.91 -5.59 18.65
C MET A 316 -29.92 -4.21 19.32
N VAL A 317 -30.36 -4.14 20.59
CA VAL A 317 -30.37 -2.89 21.35
C VAL A 317 -28.96 -2.47 21.78
N MET A 318 -28.10 -3.40 22.17
CA MET A 318 -26.69 -3.12 22.50
C MET A 318 -25.89 -2.61 21.29
N ASP A 319 -26.10 -3.19 20.11
CA ASP A 319 -25.49 -2.73 18.86
C ASP A 319 -25.94 -1.30 18.52
N LYS A 320 -27.24 -1.00 18.68
CA LYS A 320 -27.79 0.35 18.49
C LYS A 320 -27.25 1.36 19.51
N VAL A 321 -27.29 1.03 20.81
CA VAL A 321 -26.78 1.89 21.88
C VAL A 321 -25.28 2.12 21.68
N GLY A 322 -24.50 1.09 21.35
CA GLY A 322 -23.07 1.20 21.04
C GLY A 322 -22.77 2.09 19.82
N PHE A 323 -23.63 2.09 18.80
CA PHE A 323 -23.52 3.04 17.68
C PHE A 323 -23.81 4.48 18.13
N GLU A 324 -24.86 4.72 18.92
CA GLU A 324 -25.18 6.06 19.44
C GLU A 324 -24.12 6.56 20.44
N GLU A 325 -23.59 5.71 21.32
CA GLU A 325 -22.45 6.00 22.21
C GLU A 325 -21.23 6.49 21.40
N LYS A 326 -20.84 5.74 20.36
CA LYS A 326 -19.72 6.11 19.46
C LYS A 326 -19.99 7.43 18.74
N ALA A 327 -21.18 7.62 18.17
CA ALA A 327 -21.52 8.83 17.43
C ALA A 327 -21.56 10.09 18.32
N ARG A 328 -22.02 9.97 19.57
CA ARG A 328 -22.03 11.08 20.55
C ARG A 328 -20.62 11.37 21.08
N SER A 329 -19.84 10.34 21.39
CA SER A 329 -18.45 10.47 21.87
C SER A 329 -17.54 11.08 20.79
N GLY A 330 -17.68 10.67 19.52
CA GLY A 330 -16.95 11.25 18.39
C GLY A 330 -17.22 12.75 18.22
N LYS A 331 -18.48 13.20 18.35
CA LYS A 331 -18.84 14.62 18.31
C LYS A 331 -18.28 15.42 19.50
N MET A 332 -18.16 14.80 20.67
CA MET A 332 -17.53 15.43 21.84
C MET A 332 -16.03 15.62 21.61
N MET A 333 -15.33 14.56 21.18
CA MET A 333 -13.91 14.58 20.81
C MET A 333 -13.61 15.63 19.73
N GLU A 334 -14.43 15.73 18.69
CA GLU A 334 -14.27 16.69 17.60
C GLU A 334 -14.30 18.15 18.11
N ARG A 335 -15.29 18.45 18.97
CA ARG A 335 -15.39 19.76 19.62
C ARG A 335 -14.21 20.03 20.55
N HIS A 336 -13.77 19.04 21.34
CA HIS A 336 -12.62 19.20 22.25
C HIS A 336 -11.33 19.49 21.48
N ALA A 337 -11.09 18.78 20.36
CA ALA A 337 -9.96 19.03 19.48
C ALA A 337 -10.00 20.44 18.87
N GLN A 338 -11.17 20.89 18.40
CA GLN A 338 -11.33 22.26 17.88
C GLN A 338 -11.17 23.31 18.98
N GLU A 339 -11.62 23.07 20.22
CA GLU A 339 -11.42 23.97 21.35
C GLU A 339 -9.94 24.10 21.75
N MET A 340 -9.17 22.99 21.73
CA MET A 340 -7.71 23.04 21.93
C MET A 340 -7.00 23.84 20.83
N LEU A 341 -7.34 23.60 19.56
CA LEU A 341 -6.76 24.34 18.43
C LEU A 341 -7.13 25.83 18.46
N MET A 342 -8.34 26.20 18.89
CA MET A 342 -8.72 27.60 19.08
C MET A 342 -7.95 28.30 20.22
N LEU A 343 -7.62 27.57 21.29
CA LEU A 343 -6.80 28.06 22.40
C LEU A 343 -5.34 28.29 21.97
N ILE A 344 -4.75 27.37 21.19
CA ILE A 344 -3.40 27.55 20.64
C ILE A 344 -3.39 28.73 19.64
N ALA A 345 -4.45 28.87 18.83
CA ALA A 345 -4.63 30.01 17.94
C ALA A 345 -4.83 31.35 18.69
N GLU A 346 -5.36 31.35 19.91
CA GLU A 346 -5.38 32.53 20.77
C GLU A 346 -3.96 32.92 21.19
N LYS A 347 -3.11 31.93 21.51
CA LYS A 347 -1.69 32.16 21.79
C LYS A 347 -0.85 32.56 20.57
N ASP A 348 -1.15 32.06 19.35
CA ASP A 348 -0.53 32.59 18.12
C ASP A 348 -0.74 34.12 18.01
N ARG A 349 -1.98 34.57 18.25
CA ARG A 349 -2.40 35.99 18.11
C ARG A 349 -1.95 36.88 19.28
N GLU A 350 -1.63 36.30 20.44
CA GLU A 350 -0.95 37.01 21.52
C GLU A 350 0.53 37.29 21.17
N VAL A 351 1.19 36.39 20.43
CA VAL A 351 2.61 36.52 20.06
C VAL A 351 2.79 37.34 18.77
N ASP A 352 1.96 37.14 17.75
CA ASP A 352 1.85 38.03 16.58
C ASP A 352 0.39 38.44 16.32
N GLY A 353 0.03 39.64 16.77
CA GLY A 353 -1.29 40.23 16.51
C GLY A 353 -1.58 40.54 15.02
N ASN A 354 -0.57 40.47 14.14
CA ASN A 354 -0.75 40.59 12.69
C ASN A 354 -0.92 39.25 11.99
N ALA A 355 -0.83 38.11 12.71
CA ALA A 355 -0.89 36.77 12.14
C ALA A 355 -2.05 36.63 11.15
N LEU A 356 -1.69 36.34 9.90
CA LEU A 356 -2.66 36.05 8.85
C LEU A 356 -3.16 34.60 8.93
N TYR A 357 -2.41 33.73 9.62
CA TYR A 357 -2.64 32.29 9.75
C TYR A 357 -2.34 31.84 11.18
N ASP A 358 -3.28 31.12 11.78
CA ASP A 358 -3.20 30.58 13.14
C ASP A 358 -3.77 29.15 13.16
N HIS A 359 -3.52 28.40 14.24
CA HIS A 359 -3.93 26.99 14.38
C HIS A 359 -5.47 26.75 14.38
N SER A 360 -6.31 27.78 14.25
CA SER A 360 -7.76 27.59 14.09
C SER A 360 -8.17 27.37 12.62
N MET A 361 -7.31 27.75 11.67
CA MET A 361 -7.59 27.66 10.24
C MET A 361 -7.14 26.32 9.63
N ARG A 362 -8.06 25.34 9.66
CA ARG A 362 -7.90 24.03 9.02
C ARG A 362 -7.43 24.15 7.55
N PRO A 363 -6.30 23.50 7.16
CA PRO A 363 -5.81 23.51 5.79
C PRO A 363 -6.78 22.91 4.78
N ALA A 364 -6.78 23.44 3.55
CA ALA A 364 -7.59 22.93 2.44
C ALA A 364 -7.25 21.46 2.12
N ILE A 365 -8.27 20.65 1.84
CA ILE A 365 -8.09 19.25 1.43
C ILE A 365 -7.68 19.24 -0.05
N ILE A 366 -6.37 19.21 -0.28
CA ILE A 366 -5.71 19.18 -1.61
C ILE A 366 -4.51 18.23 -1.55
N PRO A 367 -4.01 17.74 -2.70
CA PRO A 367 -2.78 16.95 -2.75
C PRO A 367 -1.59 17.64 -2.06
N PRO A 368 -0.66 16.85 -1.47
CA PRO A 368 0.58 17.39 -0.90
C PRO A 368 1.52 17.88 -2.01
N GLU A 369 2.06 19.09 -1.87
CA GLU A 369 2.99 19.71 -2.85
C GLU A 369 4.37 19.03 -2.95
N THR A 370 4.69 18.11 -2.04
CA THR A 370 5.99 17.43 -1.94
C THR A 370 5.80 15.96 -1.56
N LYS A 371 6.73 15.08 -1.91
CA LYS A 371 6.68 13.65 -1.55
C LYS A 371 7.31 13.35 -0.18
N LYS A 372 7.01 12.21 0.44
CA LYS A 372 7.57 11.75 1.73
C LYS A 372 9.10 11.85 1.73
N ALA A 373 9.74 11.40 0.66
CA ALA A 373 11.20 11.42 0.49
C ALA A 373 11.82 12.83 0.44
N GLN A 374 11.02 13.87 0.18
CA GLN A 374 11.45 15.27 0.23
C GLN A 374 11.32 15.88 1.63
N LEU A 375 10.45 15.33 2.50
CA LEU A 375 10.38 15.69 3.91
C LEU A 375 11.58 15.11 4.69
N PHE A 376 11.93 13.85 4.42
CA PHE A 376 13.11 13.21 5.01
C PHE A 376 13.65 12.06 4.13
N LYS A 377 14.98 11.94 4.07
CA LYS A 377 15.66 10.91 3.26
C LYS A 377 15.69 9.52 3.90
N SER A 378 15.63 9.44 5.22
CA SER A 378 15.70 8.17 5.98
C SER A 378 15.10 8.34 7.38
N PRO A 379 14.36 7.36 7.92
CA PRO A 379 13.82 7.41 9.29
C PRO A 379 14.88 7.56 10.39
N VAL A 380 16.15 7.29 10.10
CA VAL A 380 17.27 7.42 11.05
C VAL A 380 17.38 8.83 11.66
N ILE A 381 16.93 9.89 10.96
CA ILE A 381 16.91 11.25 11.52
C ILE A 381 16.02 11.37 12.77
N PHE A 382 15.05 10.46 12.91
CA PHE A 382 14.11 10.44 14.04
C PHE A 382 14.54 9.51 15.17
N GLU A 383 15.68 8.80 15.08
CA GLU A 383 16.05 7.74 16.04
C GLU A 383 16.04 8.22 17.51
N HIS A 384 16.47 9.46 17.75
CA HIS A 384 16.46 10.08 19.08
C HIS A 384 15.04 10.33 19.60
N ILE A 385 14.17 10.90 18.76
CA ILE A 385 12.75 11.13 19.07
C ILE A 385 12.02 9.79 19.25
N ASP A 386 12.35 8.79 18.43
CA ASP A 386 11.74 7.46 18.49
C ASP A 386 12.11 6.74 19.79
N LYS A 387 13.39 6.83 20.23
CA LYS A 387 13.84 6.34 21.55
C LYS A 387 13.09 7.03 22.69
N ARG A 388 13.03 8.36 22.69
CA ARG A 388 12.28 9.13 23.69
C ARG A 388 10.81 8.68 23.76
N ALA A 389 10.14 8.55 22.61
CA ALA A 389 8.74 8.15 22.56
C ALA A 389 8.51 6.73 23.13
N ILE A 390 9.45 5.80 22.98
CA ILE A 390 9.41 4.45 23.58
C ILE A 390 9.70 4.49 25.09
N GLU A 391 10.64 5.32 25.55
CA GLU A 391 10.89 5.51 26.98
C GLU A 391 9.67 6.09 27.70
N LEU A 392 9.05 7.11 27.09
CA LEU A 392 7.82 7.72 27.61
C LEU A 392 6.57 6.85 27.38
N SER A 393 6.60 5.84 26.48
CA SER A 393 5.53 4.84 26.39
C SER A 393 5.53 3.85 27.57
N ASN A 394 6.60 3.79 28.36
CA ASN A 394 6.66 3.02 29.60
C ASN A 394 6.26 3.82 30.86
N ARG A 395 5.97 5.13 30.72
CA ARG A 395 5.48 5.98 31.82
C ARG A 395 3.95 6.03 31.86
N ASP A 396 3.43 6.20 33.08
CA ASP A 396 2.03 6.48 33.37
C ASP A 396 1.82 8.00 33.45
N TYR A 397 0.78 8.51 32.80
CA TYR A 397 0.42 9.94 32.77
C TYR A 397 -1.04 10.14 33.19
N THR A 398 -1.33 11.24 33.88
CA THR A 398 -2.67 11.65 34.35
C THR A 398 -3.34 12.69 33.46
N SER A 399 -2.56 13.43 32.66
CA SER A 399 -3.01 14.49 31.74
C SER A 399 -2.38 14.28 30.35
N TYR A 400 -3.15 14.56 29.30
CA TYR A 400 -2.65 14.67 27.93
C TYR A 400 -1.69 15.86 27.79
N THR A 401 -1.95 16.98 28.45
CA THR A 401 -1.05 18.16 28.46
C THR A 401 0.34 17.80 28.99
N ASP A 402 0.44 17.12 30.14
CA ASP A 402 1.73 16.66 30.70
C ASP A 402 2.47 15.72 29.74
N LEU A 403 1.73 14.77 29.13
CA LEU A 403 2.27 13.82 28.16
C LEU A 403 2.81 14.51 26.90
N ILE A 404 2.08 15.51 26.37
CA ILE A 404 2.48 16.25 25.17
C ILE A 404 3.68 17.15 25.47
N ARG A 405 3.72 17.81 26.64
CA ARG A 405 4.87 18.59 27.12
C ARG A 405 6.13 17.71 27.20
N ASP A 406 6.03 16.50 27.75
CA ASP A 406 7.15 15.57 27.82
C ASP A 406 7.55 14.97 26.46
N LEU A 407 6.59 14.59 25.61
CA LEU A 407 6.86 14.02 24.27
C LEU A 407 7.50 15.03 23.33
N THR A 408 6.95 16.24 23.27
CA THR A 408 7.37 17.24 22.28
C THR A 408 8.61 18.02 22.69
N LYS A 409 9.14 17.86 23.91
CA LYS A 409 10.24 18.66 24.50
C LYS A 409 11.47 18.92 23.62
N GLU A 410 11.83 17.97 22.76
CA GLU A 410 12.99 18.05 21.87
C GLU A 410 12.62 18.34 20.40
N CYS A 411 11.33 18.49 20.10
CA CYS A 411 10.77 18.71 18.76
C CYS A 411 10.74 20.20 18.38
N LYS A 412 11.31 20.51 17.22
CA LYS A 412 11.51 21.88 16.70
C LYS A 412 10.46 22.30 15.68
N ASN A 413 9.67 21.35 15.16
CA ASN A 413 8.73 21.57 14.06
C ASN A 413 7.58 20.54 14.10
N GLU A 414 6.57 20.76 13.24
CA GLU A 414 5.39 19.89 13.11
C GLU A 414 5.71 18.44 12.75
N LEU A 415 6.73 18.20 11.92
CA LEU A 415 7.14 16.86 11.46
C LEU A 415 7.71 16.03 12.61
N GLU A 416 8.58 16.62 13.42
CA GLU A 416 9.15 16.01 14.63
C GLU A 416 8.06 15.76 15.68
N LYS A 417 7.16 16.74 15.92
CA LYS A 417 5.97 16.56 16.76
C LYS A 417 5.13 15.37 16.29
N ALA A 418 4.74 15.34 15.01
CA ALA A 418 3.94 14.27 14.42
C ALA A 418 4.60 12.90 14.56
N ARG A 419 5.93 12.82 14.40
CA ARG A 419 6.70 11.58 14.62
C ARG A 419 6.67 11.13 16.07
N ALA A 420 6.93 12.03 17.03
CA ALA A 420 6.91 11.71 18.46
C ALA A 420 5.55 11.14 18.90
N LEU A 421 4.45 11.77 18.46
CA LEU A 421 3.09 11.32 18.76
C LEU A 421 2.78 9.96 18.11
N PHE A 422 3.07 9.82 16.82
CA PHE A 422 2.85 8.58 16.08
C PHE A 422 3.62 7.42 16.72
N ARG A 423 4.90 7.64 17.06
CA ARG A 423 5.73 6.62 17.69
C ARG A 423 5.21 6.20 19.05
N TRP A 424 4.80 7.14 19.90
CA TRP A 424 4.26 6.82 21.22
C TRP A 424 2.95 6.03 21.13
N VAL A 425 2.07 6.38 20.19
CA VAL A 425 0.80 5.67 19.95
C VAL A 425 1.03 4.23 19.52
N ILE A 426 1.99 3.94 18.63
CA ILE A 426 2.27 2.56 18.18
C ILE A 426 3.18 1.78 19.15
N ALA A 427 3.91 2.46 20.04
CA ALA A 427 4.77 1.82 21.04
C ALA A 427 4.02 1.42 22.34
N LYS A 428 2.79 1.91 22.56
CA LYS A 428 1.91 1.44 23.63
C LYS A 428 1.29 0.09 23.21
N ASP A 429 1.81 -1.03 23.75
CA ASP A 429 1.09 -2.31 23.66
C ASP A 429 -0.22 -2.22 24.44
N LEU A 430 -1.32 -2.20 23.69
CA LEU A 430 -2.70 -2.23 24.18
C LEU A 430 -3.41 -3.51 23.72
N GLY A 431 -2.67 -4.47 23.14
CA GLY A 431 -3.18 -5.66 22.44
C GLY A 431 -3.38 -6.90 23.31
N LYS A 432 -2.89 -6.92 24.55
CA LYS A 432 -3.08 -8.05 25.49
C LYS A 432 -4.52 -8.15 26.03
N ASN A 433 -5.44 -8.61 25.17
CA ASN A 433 -6.81 -8.98 25.51
C ASN A 433 -7.29 -10.27 24.79
N SER A 434 -6.38 -11.18 24.47
CA SER A 434 -6.70 -12.57 24.14
C SER A 434 -5.54 -13.52 24.48
N VAL A 435 -5.86 -14.61 25.19
CA VAL A 435 -4.95 -15.72 25.60
C VAL A 435 -3.89 -15.35 26.66
N ASN A 436 -4.14 -15.82 27.88
CA ASN A 436 -3.28 -16.15 29.03
C ASN A 436 -2.05 -15.28 29.37
N GLU A 437 -2.14 -14.70 30.58
CA GLU A 437 -1.06 -14.49 31.57
C GLU A 437 0.37 -14.21 31.08
N ILE A 438 0.77 -12.93 31.10
CA ILE A 438 1.46 -12.34 32.26
C ILE A 438 1.52 -10.81 32.04
N VAL A 439 0.84 -10.07 32.92
CA VAL A 439 0.95 -8.61 33.13
C VAL A 439 0.65 -8.35 34.61
N ARG A 440 1.43 -7.48 35.27
CA ARG A 440 1.22 -7.13 36.69
C ARG A 440 -0.04 -6.25 36.84
N PRO A 441 -0.91 -6.43 37.86
CA PRO A 441 -2.25 -5.81 37.85
C PRO A 441 -2.36 -4.27 37.99
N ASN A 442 -1.24 -3.53 38.07
CA ASN A 442 -1.22 -2.22 38.75
C ASN A 442 -0.92 -0.97 37.86
N SER A 443 -0.85 -1.05 36.53
CA SER A 443 -0.80 0.16 35.66
C SER A 443 -2.19 0.48 35.07
N SER A 444 -2.94 1.31 35.80
CA SER A 444 -4.33 1.67 35.53
C SER A 444 -4.49 3.09 34.94
N VAL A 445 -3.63 3.46 33.98
CA VAL A 445 -3.63 4.77 33.28
C VAL A 445 -5.04 5.22 32.87
N ALA A 446 -5.48 6.35 33.42
CA ALA A 446 -6.80 6.93 33.14
C ALA A 446 -6.96 7.36 31.67
N LEU A 447 -5.93 7.99 31.08
CA LEU A 447 -5.93 8.44 29.68
C LEU A 447 -6.16 7.29 28.70
N LEU A 448 -5.51 6.15 28.92
CA LEU A 448 -5.59 4.97 28.05
C LEU A 448 -6.82 4.10 28.33
N LYS A 449 -7.70 4.49 29.27
CA LYS A 449 -8.91 3.72 29.63
C LYS A 449 -9.87 3.56 28.44
N GLY A 450 -9.92 4.53 27.53
CA GLY A 450 -10.69 4.44 26.28
C GLY A 450 -10.23 3.26 25.42
N VAL A 451 -8.94 3.26 25.04
CA VAL A 451 -8.36 2.22 24.16
C VAL A 451 -8.25 0.87 24.88
N LYS A 452 -7.82 0.81 26.14
CA LYS A 452 -7.76 -0.43 26.95
C LYS A 452 -9.13 -1.11 27.12
N SER A 453 -10.24 -0.38 26.98
CA SER A 453 -11.61 -0.94 27.02
C SER A 453 -12.28 -1.07 25.64
N GLY A 454 -11.53 -0.89 24.55
CA GLY A 454 -12.03 -1.00 23.17
C GLY A 454 -13.03 0.10 22.77
N LYS A 455 -13.13 1.18 23.55
CA LYS A 455 -14.07 2.30 23.31
C LYS A 455 -13.49 3.40 22.42
N GLU A 456 -12.17 3.46 22.29
CA GLU A 456 -11.42 4.46 21.53
C GLU A 456 -10.38 3.74 20.66
N THR A 457 -10.18 4.21 19.43
CA THR A 457 -9.21 3.64 18.47
C THR A 457 -7.86 4.36 18.53
N TYR A 458 -6.80 3.74 18.01
CA TYR A 458 -5.49 4.38 17.84
C TYR A 458 -5.58 5.69 17.04
N HIS A 459 -6.49 5.79 16.07
CA HIS A 459 -6.73 6.99 15.27
C HIS A 459 -7.38 8.14 16.08
N GLN A 460 -8.31 7.82 16.99
CA GLN A 460 -8.92 8.81 17.89
C GLN A 460 -7.91 9.32 18.93
N LEU A 461 -7.14 8.41 19.53
CA LEU A 461 -6.04 8.78 20.43
C LEU A 461 -5.00 9.67 19.71
N PHE A 462 -4.60 9.30 18.49
CA PHE A 462 -3.67 10.10 17.69
C PHE A 462 -4.25 11.48 17.32
N LYS A 463 -5.51 11.58 16.88
CA LYS A 463 -6.18 12.88 16.61
C LYS A 463 -6.25 13.75 17.87
N LYS A 464 -6.57 13.17 19.03
CA LYS A 464 -6.59 13.89 20.32
C LYS A 464 -5.20 14.44 20.66
N LEU A 465 -4.16 13.61 20.63
CA LEU A 465 -2.77 14.03 20.89
C LEU A 465 -2.32 15.12 19.89
N CYS A 466 -2.67 15.01 18.61
CA CYS A 466 -2.35 16.03 17.60
C CYS A 466 -2.93 17.40 17.98
N SER A 467 -4.20 17.47 18.40
CA SER A 467 -4.84 18.74 18.76
C SER A 467 -4.20 19.47 19.95
N TYR A 468 -3.60 18.73 20.90
CA TYR A 468 -2.81 19.32 21.99
C TYR A 468 -1.40 19.75 21.53
N ALA A 469 -0.83 19.14 20.49
CA ALA A 469 0.47 19.54 19.93
C ALA A 469 0.39 20.71 18.92
N GLY A 470 -0.82 21.19 18.61
CA GLY A 470 -1.12 22.19 17.57
C GLY A 470 -1.47 21.60 16.20
N LEU A 471 -1.33 20.29 16.01
CA LEU A 471 -1.46 19.66 14.69
C LEU A 471 -2.93 19.41 14.33
N HIS A 472 -3.37 19.93 13.19
CA HIS A 472 -4.62 19.49 12.58
C HIS A 472 -4.52 18.01 12.17
N CYS A 473 -5.40 17.17 12.70
CA CYS A 473 -5.49 15.76 12.35
C CYS A 473 -6.97 15.39 12.11
N GLU A 474 -7.23 14.56 11.11
CA GLU A 474 -8.57 14.15 10.70
C GLU A 474 -8.66 12.63 10.55
N ILE A 475 -9.81 12.07 10.90
CA ILE A 475 -10.09 10.63 10.76
C ILE A 475 -10.87 10.44 9.47
N ILE A 476 -10.31 9.64 8.57
CA ILE A 476 -10.88 9.35 7.25
C ILE A 476 -11.58 8.00 7.32
N MET A 477 -12.84 7.96 6.91
CA MET A 477 -13.66 6.74 6.79
C MET A 477 -13.66 6.23 5.35
N GLY A 478 -13.76 4.92 5.17
CA GLY A 478 -13.93 4.32 3.85
C GLY A 478 -13.77 2.81 3.86
N TYR A 479 -13.17 2.29 2.79
CA TYR A 479 -12.90 0.88 2.53
C TYR A 479 -11.39 0.59 2.54
N SER A 480 -10.98 -0.65 2.80
CA SER A 480 -9.57 -1.05 2.67
C SER A 480 -9.39 -2.51 2.28
N LYS A 481 -8.36 -2.81 1.47
CA LYS A 481 -7.93 -4.17 1.07
C LYS A 481 -7.14 -4.87 2.18
N GLY A 482 -7.71 -4.87 3.39
CA GLY A 482 -7.09 -5.39 4.61
C GLY A 482 -7.28 -6.89 4.79
N ALA A 483 -7.29 -7.33 6.05
CA ALA A 483 -7.46 -8.73 6.41
C ALA A 483 -8.74 -9.34 5.80
N GLY A 484 -8.60 -10.53 5.20
CA GLY A 484 -9.70 -11.26 4.55
C GLY A 484 -10.00 -10.85 3.10
N TYR A 485 -9.53 -9.70 2.61
CA TYR A 485 -9.73 -9.31 1.22
C TYR A 485 -8.86 -10.16 0.28
N LYS A 486 -9.46 -10.68 -0.81
CA LYS A 486 -8.75 -11.30 -1.94
C LYS A 486 -9.01 -10.50 -3.23
N PRO A 487 -8.07 -10.47 -4.20
CA PRO A 487 -8.31 -9.82 -5.48
C PRO A 487 -9.57 -10.37 -6.16
N GLY A 488 -10.37 -9.49 -6.76
CA GLY A 488 -11.67 -9.84 -7.37
C GLY A 488 -12.84 -10.00 -6.38
N MET A 489 -12.65 -9.80 -5.07
CA MET A 489 -13.76 -9.62 -4.15
C MET A 489 -14.40 -8.23 -4.31
N ASN A 490 -15.73 -8.19 -4.30
CA ASN A 490 -16.48 -6.93 -4.22
C ASN A 490 -16.37 -6.31 -2.83
N MET A 491 -16.54 -4.99 -2.75
CA MET A 491 -16.69 -4.25 -1.50
C MET A 491 -18.03 -3.53 -1.50
N ASP A 492 -19.03 -4.14 -0.85
CA ASP A 492 -20.40 -3.65 -0.78
C ASP A 492 -20.86 -3.42 0.67
N GLY A 493 -21.75 -2.43 0.84
CA GLY A 493 -22.32 -2.08 2.15
C GLY A 493 -21.26 -1.84 3.22
N ASN A 494 -21.29 -2.67 4.27
CA ASN A 494 -20.42 -2.59 5.44
C ASN A 494 -19.19 -3.52 5.36
N THR A 495 -19.04 -4.31 4.29
CA THR A 495 -17.90 -5.22 4.12
C THR A 495 -16.61 -4.43 3.87
N PHE A 496 -15.49 -4.85 4.47
CA PHE A 496 -14.18 -4.20 4.34
C PHE A 496 -14.12 -2.71 4.75
N ARG A 497 -15.10 -2.24 5.55
CA ARG A 497 -15.11 -0.89 6.13
C ARG A 497 -13.98 -0.70 7.14
N ASN A 498 -13.31 0.45 7.06
CA ASN A 498 -12.13 0.77 7.86
C ASN A 498 -12.04 2.30 8.11
N SER A 499 -11.10 2.70 8.97
CA SER A 499 -10.76 4.11 9.23
C SER A 499 -9.24 4.29 9.31
N TRP A 500 -8.74 5.42 8.83
CA TRP A 500 -7.35 5.85 9.02
C TRP A 500 -7.29 7.35 9.34
N THR A 501 -6.11 7.95 9.28
CA THR A 501 -5.89 9.35 9.68
C THR A 501 -5.13 10.12 8.62
N ALA A 502 -5.35 11.44 8.57
CA ALA A 502 -4.45 12.37 7.91
C ALA A 502 -4.07 13.51 8.86
N VAL A 503 -2.80 13.91 8.87
CA VAL A 503 -2.27 15.03 9.66
C VAL A 503 -1.79 16.14 8.73
N ALA A 504 -1.93 17.40 9.12
CA ALA A 504 -1.32 18.52 8.43
C ALA A 504 0.14 18.71 8.90
N ILE A 505 1.06 18.88 7.94
CA ILE A 505 2.46 19.28 8.16
C ILE A 505 2.82 20.29 7.08
N ASP A 506 3.34 21.47 7.45
CA ASP A 506 3.54 22.62 6.58
C ASP A 506 2.26 22.98 5.79
N GLY A 507 1.12 22.85 6.47
CA GLY A 507 -0.23 23.03 5.90
C GLY A 507 -0.63 22.03 4.81
N SER A 508 0.14 20.96 4.58
CA SER A 508 -0.17 19.90 3.61
C SER A 508 -0.64 18.64 4.33
N TRP A 509 -1.73 18.03 3.86
CA TRP A 509 -2.25 16.79 4.45
C TRP A 509 -1.37 15.58 4.11
N ARG A 510 -1.15 14.71 5.09
CA ARG A 510 -0.31 13.51 5.02
C ARG A 510 -1.02 12.32 5.62
N LEU A 511 -1.02 11.19 4.92
CA LEU A 511 -1.72 9.98 5.33
C LEU A 511 -0.92 9.23 6.41
N ILE A 512 -1.60 8.84 7.49
CA ILE A 512 -1.04 8.05 8.60
C ILE A 512 -2.00 6.91 8.95
N ASN A 513 -1.50 5.69 9.05
CA ASN A 513 -2.26 4.57 9.60
C ASN A 513 -1.61 3.98 10.87
N CYS A 514 -1.93 4.55 12.03
CA CYS A 514 -1.44 4.08 13.33
C CYS A 514 -1.75 2.60 13.59
N THR A 515 -2.91 2.10 13.16
CA THR A 515 -3.34 0.71 13.43
C THR A 515 -2.55 -0.30 12.60
N TRP A 516 -2.27 0.00 11.32
CA TRP A 516 -1.49 -0.90 10.45
C TRP A 516 0.04 -0.73 10.64
N ALA A 517 0.49 0.42 11.14
CA ALA A 517 1.86 0.65 11.58
C ALA A 517 2.28 -0.19 12.81
N ALA A 518 1.35 -0.43 13.74
CA ALA A 518 1.56 -1.17 14.99
C ALA A 518 1.60 -2.70 14.78
N ARG A 519 2.39 -3.16 13.80
CA ARG A 519 2.33 -4.53 13.28
C ARG A 519 3.03 -5.54 14.20
N GLN A 520 2.33 -6.64 14.46
CA GLN A 520 2.89 -7.85 15.07
C GLN A 520 3.51 -8.75 14.00
N VAL A 521 4.66 -9.34 14.33
CA VAL A 521 5.37 -10.32 13.50
C VAL A 521 5.72 -11.52 14.39
N THR A 522 5.08 -12.65 14.15
CA THR A 522 5.48 -13.93 14.73
C THR A 522 6.80 -14.38 14.10
N GLY A 523 7.87 -14.38 14.89
CA GLY A 523 9.09 -15.11 14.55
C GLY A 523 9.15 -16.43 15.31
N HIS A 524 10.03 -17.33 14.87
CA HIS A 524 10.33 -18.55 15.59
C HIS A 524 11.75 -18.46 16.16
N LYS A 525 11.88 -18.69 17.47
CA LYS A 525 13.18 -18.91 18.10
C LYS A 525 13.07 -20.16 18.97
N ASP A 526 14.04 -21.06 18.83
CA ASP A 526 14.10 -22.32 19.58
C ASP A 526 12.79 -23.15 19.47
N ASN A 527 12.20 -23.16 18.27
CA ASN A 527 10.88 -23.73 17.92
C ASN A 527 9.66 -23.17 18.68
N LEU A 528 9.80 -22.10 19.47
CA LEU A 528 8.69 -21.41 20.11
C LEU A 528 8.22 -20.22 19.25
N PRO A 529 6.90 -20.02 19.05
CA PRO A 529 6.38 -18.83 18.39
C PRO A 529 6.48 -17.61 19.32
N GLN A 530 7.25 -16.61 18.90
CA GLN A 530 7.49 -15.39 19.67
C GLN A 530 7.03 -14.17 18.87
N ILE A 531 6.14 -13.36 19.46
CA ILE A 531 5.58 -12.18 18.79
C ILE A 531 6.53 -11.00 19.00
N PHE A 532 7.16 -10.55 17.91
CA PHE A 532 7.94 -9.33 17.84
C PHE A 532 7.04 -8.19 17.33
N HIS A 533 7.15 -7.00 17.94
CA HIS A 533 6.48 -5.80 17.42
C HIS A 533 7.42 -5.12 16.43
N LYS A 534 7.09 -5.19 15.13
CA LYS A 534 7.83 -4.52 14.03
C LYS A 534 7.01 -3.32 13.59
N TYR A 535 7.49 -2.11 13.85
CA TYR A 535 6.84 -0.91 13.34
C TYR A 535 6.98 -0.87 11.82
N ASP A 536 5.88 -0.58 11.12
CA ASP A 536 5.84 -0.56 9.66
C ASP A 536 5.84 0.89 9.15
N GLU A 537 7.01 1.36 8.73
CA GLU A 537 7.32 2.74 8.35
C GLU A 537 6.53 3.23 7.12
N PHE A 538 6.00 2.31 6.29
CA PHE A 538 5.14 2.65 5.15
C PHE A 538 3.97 3.56 5.57
N TYR A 539 3.35 3.28 6.71
CA TYR A 539 2.13 3.94 7.19
C TYR A 539 2.37 5.27 7.92
N PHE A 540 3.60 5.80 7.91
CA PHE A 540 3.90 7.15 8.41
C PHE A 540 4.08 8.11 7.23
N LEU A 541 3.19 9.10 7.10
CA LEU A 541 3.22 10.12 6.05
C LEU A 541 3.30 9.53 4.62
N THR A 542 2.54 8.47 4.36
CA THR A 542 2.53 7.77 3.07
C THR A 542 2.12 8.71 1.96
N ASP A 543 2.78 8.62 0.81
CA ASP A 543 2.38 9.38 -0.38
C ASP A 543 1.07 8.80 -0.96
N PRO A 544 0.12 9.64 -1.41
CA PRO A 544 -1.21 9.23 -1.86
C PRO A 544 -1.23 8.11 -2.92
N GLU A 545 -0.30 8.16 -3.86
CA GLU A 545 -0.21 7.24 -5.01
C GLU A 545 0.10 5.80 -4.59
N ASP A 546 0.85 5.62 -3.49
CA ASP A 546 1.12 4.31 -2.90
C ASP A 546 -0.03 3.86 -1.98
N TYR A 547 -0.62 4.80 -1.23
CA TYR A 547 -1.64 4.52 -0.22
C TYR A 547 -2.98 4.08 -0.83
N VAL A 548 -3.34 4.59 -2.01
CA VAL A 548 -4.59 4.26 -2.72
C VAL A 548 -4.69 2.79 -3.16
N TYR A 549 -3.58 2.07 -3.29
CA TYR A 549 -3.62 0.62 -3.53
C TYR A 549 -4.35 -0.15 -2.42
N GLN A 550 -4.32 0.37 -1.19
CA GLN A 550 -4.84 -0.28 0.01
C GLN A 550 -6.13 0.36 0.56
N HIS A 551 -6.31 1.67 0.41
CA HIS A 551 -7.38 2.42 1.09
C HIS A 551 -8.17 3.32 0.12
N TYR A 552 -9.49 3.34 0.25
CA TYR A 552 -10.39 4.19 -0.55
C TYR A 552 -11.40 4.92 0.35
N PRO A 553 -11.34 6.27 0.44
CA PRO A 553 -12.20 7.06 1.32
C PRO A 553 -13.63 7.20 0.80
N ASP A 554 -14.59 7.42 1.71
CA ASP A 554 -15.97 7.78 1.35
C ASP A 554 -16.06 9.13 0.61
N GLU A 555 -15.20 10.08 0.98
CA GLU A 555 -15.07 11.40 0.33
C GLU A 555 -13.85 11.40 -0.60
N SER A 556 -14.06 11.59 -1.91
CA SER A 556 -12.99 11.49 -2.92
C SER A 556 -11.84 12.50 -2.74
N ALA A 557 -12.11 13.67 -2.14
CA ALA A 557 -11.07 14.66 -1.83
C ALA A 557 -10.00 14.12 -0.86
N TRP A 558 -10.38 13.20 0.05
CA TRP A 558 -9.45 12.56 0.99
C TRP A 558 -8.55 11.49 0.36
N GLN A 559 -8.66 11.23 -0.94
CA GLN A 559 -7.64 10.45 -1.65
C GLN A 559 -6.31 11.21 -1.73
N LEU A 560 -6.36 12.55 -1.71
CA LEU A 560 -5.20 13.45 -1.86
C LEU A 560 -4.38 13.22 -3.15
N LEU A 561 -4.94 12.50 -4.13
CA LEU A 561 -4.45 12.41 -5.50
C LEU A 561 -4.85 13.67 -6.29
N GLU A 562 -4.02 14.07 -7.25
CA GLU A 562 -4.33 15.11 -8.22
C GLU A 562 -5.64 14.78 -8.99
N ILE A 563 -5.69 13.58 -9.57
CA ILE A 563 -6.88 13.04 -10.22
C ILE A 563 -7.43 11.92 -9.32
N PRO A 564 -8.57 12.14 -8.62
CA PRO A 564 -9.16 11.10 -7.77
C PRO A 564 -9.58 9.86 -8.58
N LEU A 565 -9.10 8.70 -8.15
CA LEU A 565 -9.42 7.40 -8.70
C LEU A 565 -10.90 7.06 -8.43
N PRO A 566 -11.67 6.56 -9.42
CA PRO A 566 -13.02 6.05 -9.17
C PRO A 566 -13.00 4.68 -8.48
N PHE A 567 -14.06 4.35 -7.75
CA PHE A 567 -14.15 3.11 -6.97
C PHE A 567 -14.01 1.83 -7.81
N SER A 568 -14.43 1.85 -9.08
CA SER A 568 -14.24 0.73 -10.01
C SER A 568 -12.76 0.43 -10.26
N GLU A 569 -11.95 1.47 -10.50
CA GLU A 569 -10.51 1.29 -10.69
C GLU A 569 -9.78 0.99 -9.38
N PHE A 570 -10.25 1.49 -8.24
CA PHE A 570 -9.73 1.03 -6.94
C PHE A 570 -9.91 -0.49 -6.75
N LEU A 571 -11.07 -1.05 -7.08
CA LEU A 571 -11.29 -2.50 -7.06
C LEU A 571 -10.45 -3.24 -8.10
N ASN A 572 -10.15 -2.58 -9.23
CA ASN A 572 -9.27 -3.08 -10.29
C ASN A 572 -7.76 -2.91 -10.01
N LEU A 573 -7.33 -2.14 -9.00
CA LEU A 573 -5.92 -2.14 -8.58
C LEU A 573 -5.55 -3.47 -7.90
N PRO A 574 -4.37 -4.05 -8.16
CA PRO A 574 -3.93 -5.27 -7.49
C PRO A 574 -3.85 -5.08 -5.96
N VAL A 575 -3.87 -6.19 -5.21
CA VAL A 575 -3.70 -6.14 -3.76
C VAL A 575 -2.21 -5.94 -3.48
N VAL A 576 -1.82 -4.79 -2.95
CA VAL A 576 -0.42 -4.45 -2.63
C VAL A 576 -0.31 -4.13 -1.15
N LYS A 577 0.71 -4.66 -0.47
CA LYS A 577 0.94 -4.52 0.97
C LYS A 577 2.23 -3.73 1.24
N SER A 578 2.38 -3.22 2.46
CA SER A 578 3.57 -2.43 2.86
C SER A 578 4.94 -3.04 2.51
N PRO A 579 5.19 -4.37 2.51
CA PRO A 579 6.48 -4.93 2.08
C PRO A 579 6.88 -4.55 0.66
N PHE A 580 5.92 -4.43 -0.27
CA PHE A 580 6.20 -4.03 -1.65
C PHE A 580 6.91 -2.68 -1.71
N PHE A 581 6.34 -1.68 -1.03
CA PHE A 581 6.89 -0.33 -0.95
C PHE A 581 8.15 -0.26 -0.06
N ASN A 582 8.17 -0.98 1.07
CA ASN A 582 9.32 -1.00 1.98
C ASN A 582 10.60 -1.59 1.35
N TYR A 583 10.48 -2.56 0.43
CA TYR A 583 11.61 -3.07 -0.36
C TYR A 583 11.82 -2.32 -1.69
N GLY A 584 11.08 -1.23 -1.94
CA GLY A 584 11.21 -0.38 -3.12
C GLY A 584 10.78 -1.03 -4.43
N LEU A 585 9.92 -2.05 -4.38
CA LEU A 585 9.40 -2.73 -5.57
C LEU A 585 8.49 -1.79 -6.37
N LYS A 586 8.49 -1.97 -7.69
CA LYS A 586 7.52 -1.35 -8.61
C LYS A 586 6.98 -2.40 -9.57
N PHE A 587 5.79 -2.19 -10.12
CA PHE A 587 5.33 -2.97 -11.27
C PHE A 587 6.03 -2.50 -12.54
N TYR A 588 6.42 -3.45 -13.41
CA TYR A 588 6.95 -3.13 -14.75
C TYR A 588 5.89 -2.52 -15.68
N SER A 589 4.61 -2.85 -15.45
CA SER A 589 3.48 -2.41 -16.26
C SER A 589 2.20 -2.34 -15.43
N ASN A 590 1.16 -1.70 -15.97
CA ASN A 590 -0.15 -1.60 -15.33
C ASN A 590 -0.89 -2.94 -15.31
N TYR A 591 -0.69 -3.70 -14.24
CA TYR A 591 -1.47 -4.89 -13.91
C TYR A 591 -2.78 -4.50 -13.23
N GLY A 592 -3.89 -5.11 -13.67
CA GLY A 592 -5.14 -5.10 -12.92
C GLY A 592 -5.19 -6.17 -11.83
N ALA A 593 -6.20 -6.10 -10.96
CA ALA A 593 -6.46 -7.07 -9.90
C ALA A 593 -6.80 -8.46 -10.44
N THR A 594 -7.35 -8.52 -11.66
CA THR A 594 -7.63 -9.75 -12.40
C THR A 594 -6.82 -9.79 -13.68
N LEU A 595 -5.98 -10.81 -13.84
CA LEU A 595 -5.25 -11.11 -15.07
C LEU A 595 -6.00 -12.22 -15.82
N SER A 596 -6.24 -12.07 -17.12
CA SER A 596 -6.96 -13.08 -17.92
C SER A 596 -6.07 -13.74 -18.97
N THR A 597 -6.25 -15.05 -19.18
CA THR A 597 -5.54 -15.83 -20.19
C THR A 597 -6.45 -16.88 -20.84
N ASP A 598 -6.15 -17.19 -22.10
CA ASP A 598 -6.78 -18.25 -22.90
C ASP A 598 -5.76 -19.33 -23.32
N THR A 599 -4.47 -19.12 -23.03
CA THR A 599 -3.36 -20.05 -23.28
C THR A 599 -2.91 -20.78 -22.00
N GLY A 600 -3.46 -20.40 -20.84
CA GLY A 600 -2.99 -20.84 -19.53
C GLY A 600 -1.73 -20.12 -19.03
N MET A 601 -0.98 -19.43 -19.90
CA MET A 601 0.21 -18.67 -19.50
C MET A 601 -0.13 -17.22 -19.10
N VAL A 602 0.52 -16.72 -18.05
CA VAL A 602 0.52 -15.32 -17.60
C VAL A 602 1.93 -14.95 -17.12
N GLU A 603 2.37 -13.70 -17.33
CA GLU A 603 3.64 -13.21 -16.80
C GLU A 603 3.45 -11.91 -15.98
N VAL A 604 4.03 -11.89 -14.77
CA VAL A 604 4.05 -10.73 -13.87
C VAL A 604 5.51 -10.33 -13.63
N ARG A 605 5.83 -9.04 -13.82
CA ARG A 605 7.19 -8.49 -13.69
C ARG A 605 7.23 -7.39 -12.64
N LEU A 606 8.15 -7.52 -11.68
CA LEU A 606 8.44 -6.52 -10.67
C LEU A 606 9.83 -5.95 -10.90
N VAL A 607 9.97 -4.62 -10.88
CA VAL A 607 11.26 -3.95 -10.86
C VAL A 607 11.76 -3.89 -9.41
N THR A 608 13.04 -4.23 -9.19
CA THR A 608 13.69 -4.31 -7.88
C THR A 608 14.88 -3.35 -7.80
N PRO A 609 15.10 -2.67 -6.66
CA PRO A 609 16.23 -1.73 -6.51
C PRO A 609 17.55 -2.42 -6.14
N LYS A 610 17.50 -3.70 -5.78
CA LYS A 610 18.62 -4.59 -5.42
C LYS A 610 18.21 -6.05 -5.63
N ILE A 611 19.15 -6.99 -5.49
CA ILE A 611 18.83 -8.42 -5.39
C ILE A 611 18.02 -8.65 -4.09
N LEU A 612 16.86 -9.30 -4.23
CA LEU A 612 15.91 -9.56 -3.15
C LEU A 612 15.50 -11.04 -3.16
N GLY A 613 15.26 -11.59 -1.97
CA GLY A 613 14.65 -12.91 -1.84
C GLY A 613 13.19 -12.83 -2.25
N PHE A 614 12.72 -13.81 -3.03
CA PHE A 614 11.33 -13.91 -3.46
C PHE A 614 10.77 -15.30 -3.21
N GLY A 615 9.47 -15.35 -2.92
CA GLY A 615 8.68 -16.55 -2.85
C GLY A 615 7.34 -16.32 -3.53
N ASN A 616 6.65 -17.38 -3.88
CA ASN A 616 5.35 -17.31 -4.53
C ASN A 616 4.39 -18.36 -3.98
N MET A 617 3.09 -18.13 -4.18
CA MET A 617 2.03 -19.06 -3.81
C MET A 617 0.93 -18.97 -4.87
N LEU A 618 0.56 -20.12 -5.43
CA LEU A 618 -0.51 -20.28 -6.41
C LEU A 618 -1.57 -21.23 -5.85
N GLU A 619 -2.75 -20.70 -5.54
CA GLU A 619 -3.89 -21.47 -5.02
C GLU A 619 -5.05 -21.46 -6.04
N PRO A 620 -5.92 -22.49 -6.08
CA PRO A 620 -7.20 -22.38 -6.76
C PRO A 620 -8.15 -21.51 -5.93
N TYR A 621 -8.81 -20.53 -6.53
CA TYR A 621 -9.67 -19.56 -5.81
C TYR A 621 -10.86 -20.26 -5.13
N ASN A 622 -11.50 -21.17 -5.86
CA ASN A 622 -12.41 -22.17 -5.31
C ASN A 622 -11.62 -23.45 -5.04
N LYS A 623 -11.81 -24.10 -3.88
CA LYS A 623 -11.08 -25.31 -3.45
C LYS A 623 -11.49 -26.60 -4.20
N SER A 624 -11.78 -26.50 -5.49
CA SER A 624 -12.23 -27.59 -6.38
C SER A 624 -11.10 -28.26 -7.16
N ILE A 625 -9.85 -27.85 -6.93
CA ILE A 625 -8.64 -28.36 -7.61
C ILE A 625 -7.66 -28.78 -6.51
N ASP A 626 -7.00 -29.92 -6.67
CA ASP A 626 -5.90 -30.32 -5.78
C ASP A 626 -4.70 -29.37 -5.99
N THR A 627 -4.23 -28.79 -4.89
CA THR A 627 -3.06 -27.90 -4.85
C THR A 627 -1.79 -28.57 -5.39
N ARG A 628 -1.66 -29.90 -5.32
CA ARG A 628 -0.51 -30.64 -5.86
C ARG A 628 -0.32 -30.46 -7.36
N VAL A 629 -1.41 -30.26 -8.11
CA VAL A 629 -1.36 -30.03 -9.56
C VAL A 629 -0.77 -28.65 -9.91
N LEU A 630 -0.65 -27.76 -8.91
CA LEU A 630 -0.08 -26.42 -9.01
C LEU A 630 1.41 -26.35 -8.60
N GLU A 631 1.99 -27.46 -8.14
CA GLU A 631 3.44 -27.58 -7.95
C GLU A 631 4.18 -27.48 -9.31
N GLY A 632 5.33 -26.80 -9.33
CA GLY A 632 6.08 -26.52 -10.56
C GLY A 632 5.37 -25.60 -11.58
N ARG A 633 4.27 -24.92 -11.23
CA ARG A 633 3.51 -24.06 -12.18
C ARG A 633 3.94 -22.60 -12.27
N VAL A 634 4.93 -22.19 -11.47
CA VAL A 634 5.47 -20.82 -11.47
C VAL A 634 6.98 -20.87 -11.64
N LEU A 635 7.48 -20.29 -12.73
CA LEU A 635 8.89 -20.05 -12.97
C LEU A 635 9.25 -18.64 -12.49
N LEU A 636 10.23 -18.53 -11.58
CA LEU A 636 10.81 -17.26 -11.17
C LEU A 636 12.18 -17.06 -11.83
N ARG A 637 12.34 -15.95 -12.54
CA ARG A 637 13.56 -15.52 -13.23
C ARG A 637 14.01 -14.17 -12.67
N LEU A 638 15.27 -14.05 -12.27
CA LEU A 638 15.88 -12.78 -11.91
C LEU A 638 16.75 -12.29 -13.08
N VAL A 639 16.41 -11.13 -13.63
CA VAL A 639 17.01 -10.55 -14.84
C VAL A 639 17.43 -9.12 -14.57
N LYS A 640 18.71 -8.89 -14.26
CA LYS A 640 19.24 -7.59 -13.81
C LYS A 640 18.46 -7.06 -12.60
N ASN A 641 17.55 -6.09 -12.83
CA ASN A 641 16.71 -5.43 -11.83
C ASN A 641 15.22 -5.82 -11.99
N GLU A 642 14.91 -6.89 -12.71
CA GLU A 642 13.55 -7.44 -12.88
C GLU A 642 13.43 -8.81 -12.20
N ALA A 643 12.40 -8.99 -11.37
CA ALA A 643 11.92 -10.28 -10.90
C ALA A 643 10.68 -10.66 -11.72
N ILE A 644 10.83 -11.69 -12.55
CA ILE A 644 9.83 -12.12 -13.53
C ILE A 644 9.23 -13.45 -13.11
N PHE A 645 7.91 -13.47 -12.95
CA PHE A 645 7.12 -14.65 -12.57
C PHE A 645 6.29 -15.09 -13.78
N THR A 646 6.66 -16.21 -14.40
CA THR A 646 5.92 -16.83 -15.52
C THR A 646 5.07 -17.98 -14.97
N ILE A 647 3.74 -17.85 -15.03
CA ILE A 647 2.76 -18.80 -14.46
C ILE A 647 2.12 -19.61 -15.61
N ASN A 648 2.15 -20.94 -15.51
CA ASN A 648 1.53 -21.87 -16.46
C ASN A 648 0.39 -22.64 -15.78
N LEU A 649 -0.86 -22.29 -16.06
CA LEU A 649 -2.04 -22.92 -15.45
C LEU A 649 -2.40 -24.25 -16.13
N PRO A 650 -2.69 -25.33 -15.37
CA PRO A 650 -2.89 -26.66 -15.94
C PRO A 650 -4.30 -26.92 -16.48
N GLN A 651 -5.30 -26.14 -16.07
CA GLN A 651 -6.69 -26.26 -16.52
C GLN A 651 -7.42 -24.90 -16.42
N PRO A 652 -8.58 -24.71 -17.08
CA PRO A 652 -9.37 -23.49 -16.94
C PRO A 652 -9.89 -23.29 -15.50
N GLY A 653 -9.99 -22.04 -15.05
CA GLY A 653 -10.42 -21.72 -13.70
C GLY A 653 -9.92 -20.38 -13.16
N LEU A 654 -10.30 -20.09 -11.91
CA LEU A 654 -9.87 -18.93 -11.13
C LEU A 654 -8.79 -19.33 -10.13
N TYR A 655 -7.69 -18.58 -10.09
CA TYR A 655 -6.52 -18.86 -9.25
C TYR A 655 -6.06 -17.61 -8.49
N ASN A 656 -5.73 -17.75 -7.21
CA ASN A 656 -5.11 -16.71 -6.40
C ASN A 656 -3.58 -16.84 -6.52
N PHE A 657 -2.90 -15.86 -7.10
CA PHE A 657 -1.45 -15.80 -7.20
C PHE A 657 -0.90 -14.72 -6.26
N SER A 658 0.06 -15.06 -5.40
CA SER A 658 0.62 -14.13 -4.41
C SER A 658 2.14 -14.18 -4.40
N ILE A 659 2.77 -13.00 -4.41
CA ILE A 659 4.23 -12.81 -4.38
C ILE A 659 4.64 -12.37 -2.96
N TYR A 660 5.73 -12.96 -2.47
CA TYR A 660 6.36 -12.69 -1.18
C TYR A 660 7.80 -12.24 -1.41
N THR A 661 8.34 -11.41 -0.53
CA THR A 661 9.69 -10.83 -0.67
C THR A 661 10.41 -10.64 0.67
N GLY A 662 11.73 -10.61 0.66
CA GLY A 662 12.57 -10.39 1.84
C GLY A 662 14.02 -10.06 1.50
N ASP A 663 14.82 -9.68 2.51
CA ASP A 663 16.27 -9.52 2.34
C ASP A 663 16.94 -10.88 2.05
N PHE A 664 17.59 -11.01 0.90
CA PHE A 664 18.04 -12.30 0.35
C PHE A 664 18.93 -13.11 1.31
N CYS A 665 19.72 -12.47 2.17
CA CYS A 665 20.73 -13.14 3.00
C CYS A 665 20.28 -13.50 4.44
N ASN A 666 19.20 -12.90 4.95
CA ASN A 666 18.85 -12.93 6.39
C ASN A 666 17.37 -13.28 6.67
N SER A 667 16.60 -13.71 5.66
CA SER A 667 15.13 -13.75 5.73
C SER A 667 14.57 -15.12 6.10
N ASP A 668 14.50 -15.42 7.41
CA ASP A 668 13.76 -16.59 7.95
C ASP A 668 12.26 -16.59 7.59
N CYS A 669 11.69 -15.43 7.22
CA CYS A 669 10.27 -15.25 6.90
C CYS A 669 10.08 -14.24 5.78
N LEU A 670 9.70 -14.70 4.58
CA LEU A 670 9.33 -13.82 3.46
C LEU A 670 7.98 -13.13 3.71
N GLU A 671 7.90 -11.83 3.41
CA GLU A 671 6.72 -11.01 3.65
C GLU A 671 5.85 -10.87 2.39
N SER A 672 4.52 -11.05 2.50
CA SER A 672 3.60 -10.94 1.37
C SER A 672 3.59 -9.51 0.79
N ALA A 673 3.99 -9.36 -0.48
CA ALA A 673 4.14 -8.07 -1.15
C ALA A 673 2.90 -7.69 -1.97
N CYS A 674 2.46 -8.57 -2.89
CA CYS A 674 1.28 -8.33 -3.71
C CYS A 674 0.55 -9.63 -4.12
N SER A 675 -0.72 -9.50 -4.50
CA SER A 675 -1.59 -10.61 -4.93
C SER A 675 -2.50 -10.24 -6.10
N PHE A 676 -2.77 -11.22 -6.97
CA PHE A 676 -3.58 -11.15 -8.18
C PHE A 676 -4.58 -12.31 -8.25
N LEU A 677 -5.74 -12.07 -8.88
CA LEU A 677 -6.62 -13.13 -9.37
C LEU A 677 -6.21 -13.44 -10.81
N ILE A 678 -6.01 -14.71 -11.15
CA ILE A 678 -5.78 -15.15 -12.54
C ILE A 678 -7.02 -15.91 -13.01
N ASN A 679 -7.56 -15.53 -14.17
CA ASN A 679 -8.73 -16.09 -14.80
C ASN A 679 -8.34 -16.79 -16.12
N CYS A 680 -8.17 -18.11 -16.07
CA CYS A 680 -7.95 -18.94 -17.25
C CYS A 680 -9.30 -19.32 -17.83
N ARG A 681 -9.74 -18.63 -18.90
CA ARG A 681 -11.10 -18.80 -19.46
C ARG A 681 -11.23 -20.10 -20.26
N GLN A 682 -10.17 -20.45 -20.98
CA GLN A 682 -9.99 -21.67 -21.74
C GLN A 682 -8.49 -22.02 -21.79
N LEU A 683 -8.15 -23.15 -22.41
CA LEU A 683 -6.77 -23.56 -22.67
C LEU A 683 -6.61 -23.96 -24.14
N MET A 684 -5.92 -23.11 -24.90
CA MET A 684 -5.64 -23.34 -26.31
C MET A 684 -4.43 -24.26 -26.51
N GLY A 685 -4.66 -25.57 -26.33
CA GLY A 685 -3.66 -26.62 -26.50
C GLY A 685 -3.52 -27.52 -25.25
N PRO A 686 -2.61 -28.50 -25.27
CA PRO A 686 -2.25 -29.23 -24.06
C PRO A 686 -1.59 -28.28 -23.04
N PRO A 687 -1.80 -28.46 -21.72
CA PRO A 687 -1.13 -27.66 -20.72
C PRO A 687 0.38 -27.92 -20.75
N SER A 688 1.18 -26.88 -20.60
CA SER A 688 2.64 -27.01 -20.51
C SER A 688 3.06 -27.97 -19.38
N PRO A 689 4.19 -28.67 -19.51
CA PRO A 689 4.75 -29.44 -18.39
C PRO A 689 5.09 -28.53 -17.19
N PRO A 690 5.18 -29.08 -15.97
CA PRO A 690 5.70 -28.36 -14.81
C PRO A 690 7.16 -27.97 -15.04
N TYR A 691 7.57 -26.83 -14.49
CA TYR A 691 8.98 -26.42 -14.41
C TYR A 691 9.74 -27.25 -13.35
N PRO A 692 11.08 -27.35 -13.43
CA PRO A 692 11.88 -28.03 -12.42
C PRO A 692 11.71 -27.42 -11.02
N PRO A 693 11.91 -28.19 -9.93
CA PRO A 693 11.69 -27.77 -8.54
C PRO A 693 12.81 -26.86 -7.99
N VAL A 694 13.14 -25.79 -8.72
CA VAL A 694 14.18 -24.79 -8.38
C VAL A 694 13.49 -23.49 -7.95
N SER A 695 13.91 -22.91 -6.84
CA SER A 695 13.25 -21.73 -6.24
C SER A 695 13.31 -20.47 -7.11
N PHE A 696 14.42 -20.26 -7.83
CA PHE A 696 14.59 -19.24 -8.86
C PHE A 696 15.77 -19.57 -9.79
N PHE A 697 15.71 -19.01 -11.00
CA PHE A 697 16.83 -18.97 -11.95
C PHE A 697 17.32 -17.51 -12.12
N GLY A 698 18.60 -17.33 -12.48
CA GLY A 698 19.27 -16.03 -12.51
C GLY A 698 20.48 -15.94 -11.55
N PRO A 699 20.96 -14.71 -11.28
CA PRO A 699 22.09 -14.46 -10.40
C PRO A 699 21.74 -14.63 -8.91
N THR A 700 22.73 -15.03 -8.11
CA THR A 700 22.67 -14.96 -6.64
C THR A 700 23.60 -13.83 -6.14
N PRO A 701 23.52 -13.39 -4.87
CA PRO A 701 24.46 -12.41 -4.31
C PRO A 701 25.93 -12.87 -4.32
N VAL A 702 26.17 -14.18 -4.46
CA VAL A 702 27.51 -14.74 -4.64
C VAL A 702 28.10 -14.22 -5.95
N MET A 703 27.31 -14.07 -7.01
CA MET A 703 27.76 -13.50 -8.28
C MET A 703 28.33 -12.09 -8.11
N GLU A 704 27.66 -11.25 -7.31
CA GLU A 704 28.06 -9.87 -7.00
C GLU A 704 29.30 -9.84 -6.08
N LYS A 705 29.29 -10.62 -4.98
CA LYS A 705 30.45 -10.82 -4.07
C LYS A 705 31.71 -11.31 -4.80
N MET A 706 31.52 -12.14 -5.83
CA MET A 706 32.58 -12.73 -6.64
C MET A 706 32.93 -11.87 -7.87
N GLU A 707 32.23 -10.77 -8.16
CA GLU A 707 32.45 -9.96 -9.37
C GLU A 707 32.42 -10.79 -10.67
N ILE A 708 31.47 -11.73 -10.75
CA ILE A 708 31.18 -12.54 -11.93
C ILE A 708 30.07 -11.85 -12.73
N THR A 709 30.14 -11.90 -14.06
CA THR A 709 29.10 -11.36 -14.96
C THR A 709 28.80 -12.35 -16.08
N ALA A 710 27.54 -12.46 -16.49
CA ALA A 710 27.15 -13.22 -17.68
C ALA A 710 27.25 -12.31 -18.91
N GLU A 711 27.92 -12.77 -19.96
CA GLU A 711 28.26 -11.91 -21.11
C GLU A 711 27.30 -12.09 -22.29
N ASN A 712 26.99 -13.33 -22.68
CA ASN A 712 26.21 -13.62 -23.89
C ASN A 712 24.74 -14.03 -23.63
N GLN A 713 24.40 -14.44 -22.41
CA GLN A 713 23.04 -14.89 -22.03
C GLN A 713 22.59 -14.13 -20.77
N LEU A 714 21.83 -13.04 -20.96
CA LEU A 714 21.40 -12.15 -19.87
C LEU A 714 20.07 -12.56 -19.22
N ASP A 715 19.24 -13.31 -19.92
CA ASP A 715 18.06 -13.98 -19.37
C ASP A 715 18.48 -15.39 -18.91
N PRO A 716 18.16 -15.84 -17.69
CA PRO A 716 18.46 -17.19 -17.27
C PRO A 716 17.59 -18.26 -17.96
N LEU A 717 16.52 -17.87 -18.68
CA LEU A 717 15.76 -18.78 -19.53
C LEU A 717 16.30 -18.78 -20.95
N ILE A 718 16.81 -19.92 -21.41
CA ILE A 718 17.33 -20.12 -22.77
C ILE A 718 16.47 -21.17 -23.46
N VAL A 719 16.04 -20.91 -24.70
CA VAL A 719 15.46 -21.93 -25.59
C VAL A 719 16.54 -22.35 -26.58
N SER A 720 16.73 -23.66 -26.75
CA SER A 720 17.81 -24.24 -27.55
C SER A 720 17.27 -25.16 -28.64
N ASP A 721 17.44 -24.70 -29.89
CA ASP A 721 17.14 -25.43 -31.13
C ASP A 721 18.42 -25.73 -31.93
N SER A 722 19.59 -25.76 -31.25
CA SER A 722 20.92 -25.86 -31.87
C SER A 722 21.74 -27.02 -31.29
N ASP A 723 22.63 -27.57 -32.11
CA ASP A 723 23.51 -28.72 -31.76
C ASP A 723 24.35 -28.51 -30.49
N TYR A 724 24.67 -27.25 -30.17
CA TYR A 724 25.31 -26.84 -28.93
C TYR A 724 24.94 -25.40 -28.56
N LEU A 725 25.01 -25.12 -27.27
CA LEU A 725 24.82 -23.80 -26.66
C LEU A 725 26.15 -23.38 -26.02
N GLU A 726 26.55 -22.11 -26.17
CA GLU A 726 27.67 -21.55 -25.40
C GLU A 726 27.16 -20.59 -24.32
N ILE A 727 27.72 -20.70 -23.11
CA ILE A 727 27.48 -19.78 -21.99
C ILE A 727 28.82 -19.19 -21.57
N ILE A 728 28.91 -17.87 -21.60
CA ILE A 728 30.14 -17.11 -21.33
C ILE A 728 29.97 -16.32 -20.03
N PHE A 729 30.84 -16.60 -19.07
CA PHE A 729 31.00 -15.80 -17.86
C PHE A 729 32.31 -15.04 -17.89
N LYS A 730 32.28 -13.78 -17.46
CA LYS A 730 33.43 -12.91 -17.26
C LYS A 730 33.64 -12.68 -15.75
N MET A 731 34.89 -12.55 -15.34
CA MET A 731 35.32 -12.41 -13.94
C MET A 731 36.34 -11.27 -13.83
N ASN A 732 36.31 -10.49 -12.74
CA ASN A 732 37.30 -9.43 -12.50
C ASN A 732 38.57 -9.93 -11.79
N LYS A 733 38.49 -11.08 -11.11
CA LYS A 733 39.54 -11.74 -10.32
C LYS A 733 39.58 -13.23 -10.68
N ASP A 734 40.66 -13.94 -10.38
CA ASP A 734 40.76 -15.39 -10.65
C ASP A 734 40.07 -16.17 -9.53
N ILE A 735 39.03 -16.92 -9.86
CA ILE A 735 38.07 -17.53 -8.91
C ILE A 735 37.89 -18.99 -9.26
N HIS A 736 37.85 -19.88 -8.26
CA HIS A 736 37.55 -21.28 -8.50
C HIS A 736 36.07 -21.45 -8.83
N VAL A 737 35.77 -21.54 -10.13
CA VAL A 737 34.44 -21.90 -10.64
C VAL A 737 34.34 -23.40 -10.96
N THR A 738 33.18 -23.98 -10.66
CA THR A 738 32.71 -25.28 -11.16
C THR A 738 31.25 -25.18 -11.60
N HIS A 739 30.67 -26.27 -12.10
CA HIS A 739 29.30 -26.33 -12.58
C HIS A 739 28.64 -27.67 -12.21
N THR A 740 27.32 -27.70 -12.27
CA THR A 740 26.54 -28.93 -12.47
C THR A 740 25.54 -28.74 -13.63
N PHE A 741 25.19 -29.83 -14.30
CA PHE A 741 24.20 -29.87 -15.36
C PHE A 741 23.24 -31.04 -15.16
N GLN A 742 21.96 -30.74 -15.00
CA GLN A 742 20.94 -31.71 -14.61
C GLN A 742 19.78 -31.69 -15.60
N TYR A 743 19.29 -32.85 -15.99
CA TYR A 743 18.07 -32.99 -16.80
C TYR A 743 16.88 -33.25 -15.86
N PHE A 744 15.77 -32.54 -16.08
CA PHE A 744 14.53 -32.70 -15.32
C PHE A 744 13.45 -33.36 -16.19
N GLU A 745 13.03 -34.55 -15.79
CA GLU A 745 12.07 -35.36 -16.54
C GLU A 745 10.64 -35.11 -16.04
N SER A 746 9.87 -34.32 -16.79
CA SER A 746 8.57 -33.80 -16.33
C SER A 746 7.45 -34.83 -16.17
N SER A 747 7.70 -36.10 -16.50
CA SER A 747 6.73 -37.21 -16.42
C SER A 747 6.78 -37.97 -15.08
N ASN A 748 7.96 -38.05 -14.44
CA ASN A 748 8.18 -38.67 -13.13
C ASN A 748 8.60 -37.63 -12.07
N GLY A 749 9.09 -36.45 -12.48
CA GLY A 749 9.61 -35.40 -11.60
C GLY A 749 11.06 -35.64 -11.16
N GLU A 750 11.77 -36.59 -11.78
CA GLU A 750 13.16 -36.88 -11.45
C GLU A 750 14.13 -35.83 -11.99
N VAL A 751 15.22 -35.62 -11.25
CA VAL A 751 16.36 -34.80 -11.66
C VAL A 751 17.57 -35.72 -11.79
N GLN A 752 18.18 -35.77 -12.97
CA GLN A 752 19.28 -36.68 -13.30
C GLN A 752 20.54 -35.86 -13.64
N ASP A 753 21.63 -36.10 -12.90
CA ASP A 753 22.91 -35.43 -13.15
C ASP A 753 23.56 -35.94 -14.43
N ILE A 754 23.90 -35.02 -15.34
CA ILE A 754 24.38 -35.31 -16.70
C ILE A 754 25.53 -34.37 -17.10
N ASP A 755 26.39 -34.00 -16.14
CA ASP A 755 27.56 -33.12 -16.32
C ASP A 755 28.41 -33.43 -17.56
N ARG A 756 28.46 -34.70 -18.00
CA ARG A 756 29.16 -35.11 -19.23
C ARG A 756 28.63 -34.44 -20.51
N TYR A 757 27.48 -33.78 -20.50
CA TYR A 757 26.95 -32.98 -21.63
C TYR A 757 27.28 -31.48 -21.52
N VAL A 758 28.16 -31.09 -20.61
CA VAL A 758 28.81 -29.78 -20.57
C VAL A 758 30.33 -29.92 -20.65
N PHE A 759 30.98 -28.97 -21.32
CA PHE A 759 32.42 -28.89 -21.43
C PHE A 759 32.93 -27.49 -21.11
N LEU A 760 33.94 -27.40 -20.22
CA LEU A 760 34.69 -26.16 -19.99
C LEU A 760 35.67 -25.96 -21.15
N LYS A 761 35.17 -25.34 -22.23
CA LYS A 761 35.85 -25.10 -23.51
C LYS A 761 37.13 -24.28 -23.33
N SER A 762 37.07 -23.24 -22.50
CA SER A 762 38.22 -22.45 -22.09
C SER A 762 37.96 -21.74 -20.77
N ARG A 763 39.01 -21.50 -19.98
CA ARG A 763 38.97 -20.67 -18.76
C ARG A 763 40.27 -19.90 -18.63
N ASN A 764 40.20 -18.59 -18.48
CA ASN A 764 41.33 -17.73 -18.11
C ASN A 764 41.05 -17.04 -16.76
N ASN A 765 41.95 -16.17 -16.31
CA ASN A 765 41.84 -15.47 -15.02
C ASN A 765 40.67 -14.47 -14.96
N THR A 766 40.01 -14.21 -16.09
CA THR A 766 38.99 -13.17 -16.29
C THR A 766 37.72 -13.69 -16.96
N GLY A 767 37.55 -15.01 -17.11
CA GLY A 767 36.36 -15.59 -17.72
C GLY A 767 36.43 -17.08 -18.00
N ALA A 768 35.26 -17.69 -18.19
CA ALA A 768 35.05 -19.10 -18.47
C ALA A 768 33.97 -19.27 -19.55
N ILE A 769 34.23 -20.15 -20.52
CA ILE A 769 33.33 -20.49 -21.63
C ILE A 769 32.90 -21.94 -21.46
N TYR A 770 31.61 -22.14 -21.22
CA TYR A 770 30.97 -23.45 -21.16
C TYR A 770 30.27 -23.75 -22.48
N MET A 771 30.41 -24.98 -22.96
CA MET A 771 29.74 -25.49 -24.16
C MET A 771 28.83 -26.63 -23.74
N ILE A 772 27.53 -26.52 -24.04
CA ILE A 772 26.45 -27.37 -23.53
C ILE A 772 25.78 -28.09 -24.70
N ARG A 773 25.35 -29.34 -24.50
CA ARG A 773 24.50 -30.08 -25.45
C ARG A 773 23.28 -30.67 -24.74
N CYS A 774 22.16 -30.78 -25.44
CA CYS A 774 20.92 -31.36 -24.92
C CYS A 774 20.57 -32.65 -25.69
N PRO A 775 20.81 -33.85 -25.11
CA PRO A 775 20.56 -35.13 -25.79
C PRO A 775 19.08 -35.56 -25.85
N LYS A 776 18.17 -34.85 -25.17
CA LYS A 776 16.73 -35.13 -25.09
C LYS A 776 15.93 -33.83 -25.20
N GLU A 777 14.65 -33.94 -25.55
CA GLU A 777 13.69 -32.84 -25.40
C GLU A 777 13.39 -32.64 -23.90
N GLY A 778 13.15 -31.40 -23.47
CA GLY A 778 12.74 -31.09 -22.09
C GLY A 778 13.58 -30.02 -21.39
N PHE A 779 13.60 -30.07 -20.06
CA PHE A 779 14.22 -29.05 -19.21
C PHE A 779 15.59 -29.45 -18.69
N TYR A 780 16.50 -28.49 -18.67
CA TYR A 780 17.86 -28.64 -18.19
C TYR A 780 18.23 -27.51 -17.22
N ILE A 781 18.81 -27.86 -16.09
CA ILE A 781 19.33 -26.92 -15.08
C ILE A 781 20.84 -26.86 -15.25
N PHE A 782 21.39 -25.70 -15.60
CA PHE A 782 22.83 -25.44 -15.46
C PHE A 782 23.03 -24.56 -14.22
N SER A 783 23.85 -25.00 -13.27
CA SER A 783 24.22 -24.21 -12.09
C SER A 783 25.72 -23.93 -12.07
N LEU A 784 26.10 -22.66 -12.00
CA LEU A 784 27.48 -22.22 -11.74
C LEU A 784 27.72 -22.14 -10.23
N TYR A 785 28.86 -22.64 -9.77
CA TYR A 785 29.33 -22.52 -8.39
C TYR A 785 30.70 -21.83 -8.35
N ALA A 786 30.99 -21.06 -7.31
CA ALA A 786 32.19 -20.23 -7.22
C ALA A 786 32.75 -20.12 -5.79
N SER A 787 34.08 -20.09 -5.65
CA SER A 787 34.76 -19.72 -4.40
C SER A 787 36.14 -19.07 -4.63
N GLU A 788 36.58 -18.29 -3.66
CA GLU A 788 37.91 -17.69 -3.62
C GLU A 788 38.97 -18.67 -3.08
N SER A 789 38.54 -19.72 -2.35
CA SER A 789 39.44 -20.78 -1.86
C SER A 789 39.58 -21.92 -2.88
N SER A 790 40.73 -22.60 -2.87
CA SER A 790 40.98 -23.78 -3.72
C SER A 790 40.39 -25.08 -3.15
N GLU A 791 39.76 -25.03 -1.97
CA GLU A 791 39.14 -26.19 -1.31
C GLU A 791 37.70 -26.34 -1.80
N THR A 792 37.37 -27.51 -2.37
CA THR A 792 36.09 -27.74 -3.06
C THR A 792 34.88 -27.87 -2.14
N THR A 793 35.08 -27.79 -0.82
CA THR A 793 34.07 -27.97 0.23
C THR A 793 33.27 -26.71 0.58
N ASP A 794 33.71 -25.54 0.12
CA ASP A 794 33.09 -24.24 0.44
C ASP A 794 32.86 -23.42 -0.85
N MET A 795 31.98 -23.95 -1.73
CA MET A 795 31.61 -23.32 -3.00
C MET A 795 30.10 -23.05 -3.08
N ASP A 796 29.73 -21.77 -3.06
CA ASP A 796 28.35 -21.33 -3.19
C ASP A 796 27.87 -21.31 -4.65
N CYS A 797 26.57 -21.46 -4.88
CA CYS A 797 25.97 -21.30 -6.22
C CYS A 797 25.89 -19.81 -6.60
N ALA A 798 26.53 -19.43 -7.71
CA ALA A 798 26.60 -18.07 -8.23
C ALA A 798 25.50 -17.74 -9.25
N TYR A 799 25.10 -18.70 -10.10
CA TYR A 799 24.12 -18.47 -11.15
C TYR A 799 23.38 -19.76 -11.53
N ARG A 800 22.11 -19.67 -11.94
CA ARG A 800 21.36 -20.78 -12.56
C ARG A 800 20.70 -20.40 -13.87
N TYR A 801 20.88 -21.21 -14.91
CA TYR A 801 20.10 -21.17 -16.15
C TYR A 801 19.10 -22.32 -16.21
N LEU A 802 17.94 -22.05 -16.80
CA LEU A 802 16.98 -23.03 -17.28
C LEU A 802 17.11 -23.08 -18.81
N VAL A 803 17.60 -24.20 -19.35
CA VAL A 803 17.64 -24.43 -20.81
C VAL A 803 16.47 -25.34 -21.18
N ILE A 804 15.64 -24.90 -22.13
CA ILE A 804 14.57 -25.68 -22.75
C ILE A 804 15.08 -26.19 -24.09
N CYS A 805 15.20 -27.50 -24.24
CA CYS A 805 15.48 -28.13 -25.54
C CYS A 805 14.17 -28.54 -26.21
N GLN A 806 13.86 -27.96 -27.37
CA GLN A 806 12.68 -28.35 -28.16
C GLN A 806 13.00 -29.35 -29.27
N GLN A 807 14.24 -29.33 -29.79
CA GLN A 807 14.69 -30.21 -30.86
C GLN A 807 16.06 -30.82 -30.50
N PRO A 808 16.09 -31.98 -29.80
CA PRO A 808 17.34 -32.66 -29.51
C PRO A 808 17.96 -33.23 -30.79
N ASN A 809 19.28 -33.09 -30.94
CA ASN A 809 20.02 -33.83 -31.95
C ASN A 809 20.33 -35.24 -31.40
N PRO A 810 19.80 -36.33 -31.99
CA PRO A 810 19.97 -37.70 -31.46
C PRO A 810 21.38 -38.27 -31.66
N SER A 811 22.27 -37.56 -32.37
CA SER A 811 23.69 -37.89 -32.53
C SER A 811 24.60 -37.05 -31.60
N VAL A 812 24.04 -36.47 -30.54
CA VAL A 812 24.77 -35.74 -29.50
C VAL A 812 25.60 -36.70 -28.64
N ASN A 813 26.88 -36.84 -29.01
CA ASN A 813 27.87 -37.49 -28.15
C ASN A 813 28.17 -36.63 -26.91
N ALA A 814 28.45 -37.29 -25.79
CA ALA A 814 28.91 -36.63 -24.59
C ALA A 814 30.33 -36.04 -24.76
N PHE A 815 30.77 -35.24 -23.81
CA PHE A 815 32.12 -34.68 -23.72
C PHE A 815 33.04 -35.54 -22.83
N PRO A 816 34.37 -35.38 -22.96
CA PRO A 816 35.31 -35.94 -21.99
C PRO A 816 35.16 -35.26 -20.63
N LYS A 817 35.26 -36.05 -19.57
CA LYS A 817 35.07 -35.60 -18.19
C LYS A 817 36.26 -34.77 -17.72
N THR A 818 36.05 -33.49 -17.44
CA THR A 818 37.09 -32.57 -16.95
C THR A 818 37.34 -32.71 -15.44
N TYR A 819 38.60 -32.71 -15.04
CA TYR A 819 39.03 -32.76 -13.63
C TYR A 819 39.55 -31.41 -13.12
N HIS A 820 39.71 -31.27 -11.79
CA HIS A 820 40.00 -30.00 -11.12
C HIS A 820 41.27 -29.25 -11.60
N ARG A 821 42.22 -29.94 -12.25
CA ARG A 821 43.43 -29.34 -12.86
C ARG A 821 43.25 -28.91 -14.32
N TRP A 822 42.08 -29.11 -14.93
CA TRP A 822 41.68 -28.54 -16.23
C TRP A 822 41.42 -27.03 -16.11
N GLN A 823 42.46 -26.28 -15.75
CA GLN A 823 42.45 -24.83 -15.59
C GLN A 823 43.40 -24.23 -16.63
N ARG A 824 42.99 -23.16 -17.32
CA ARG A 824 43.76 -22.53 -18.41
C ARG A 824 44.09 -23.47 -19.59
N CYS A 825 43.46 -24.64 -19.65
CA CYS A 825 43.59 -25.60 -20.75
C CYS A 825 42.52 -25.34 -21.83
N THR A 826 42.72 -25.88 -23.03
CA THR A 826 41.73 -25.85 -24.13
C THR A 826 41.88 -27.11 -24.98
N LEU A 827 40.77 -27.73 -25.38
CA LEU A 827 40.75 -28.98 -26.15
C LEU A 827 40.34 -28.66 -27.60
N HIS A 828 41.11 -29.17 -28.56
CA HIS A 828 40.81 -29.02 -30.00
C HIS A 828 40.24 -30.30 -30.61
N GLU A 829 40.82 -31.46 -30.31
CA GLU A 829 40.33 -32.77 -30.74
C GLU A 829 40.88 -33.91 -29.84
N PRO A 830 40.15 -35.04 -29.69
CA PRO A 830 38.74 -35.23 -30.01
C PRO A 830 37.85 -34.56 -28.93
N ILE A 831 36.79 -33.90 -29.36
CA ILE A 831 35.84 -33.17 -28.47
C ILE A 831 34.76 -34.11 -27.91
N TYR A 832 34.47 -35.22 -28.58
CA TYR A 832 33.56 -36.26 -28.09
C TYR A 832 34.27 -37.16 -27.07
N GLY A 833 33.61 -37.40 -25.92
CA GLY A 833 34.15 -38.16 -24.79
C GLY A 833 34.09 -39.67 -24.97
N ASP A 834 33.16 -40.15 -25.79
CA ASP A 834 32.97 -41.56 -26.11
C ASP A 834 33.74 -41.88 -27.38
N LEU A 835 34.76 -42.73 -27.26
CA LEU A 835 35.70 -43.09 -28.32
C LEU A 835 35.53 -44.57 -28.68
N MET A 836 35.48 -44.92 -29.96
CA MET A 836 35.35 -46.34 -30.33
C MET A 836 36.65 -47.14 -30.08
N THR A 837 36.52 -48.40 -29.66
CA THR A 837 37.61 -49.37 -29.58
C THR A 837 38.25 -49.65 -30.96
N ASN A 838 39.50 -50.09 -30.96
CA ASN A 838 40.28 -50.49 -32.15
C ASN A 838 40.41 -49.43 -33.28
N LYS A 839 40.14 -48.14 -33.02
CA LYS A 839 40.31 -47.02 -33.97
C LYS A 839 41.53 -46.16 -33.59
N ARG A 840 41.86 -45.14 -34.39
CA ARG A 840 42.96 -44.19 -34.10
C ARG A 840 42.42 -42.77 -33.99
N TYR A 841 42.71 -42.09 -32.89
CA TYR A 841 42.32 -40.70 -32.67
C TYR A 841 43.55 -39.79 -32.56
N THR A 842 43.43 -38.58 -33.08
CA THR A 842 44.41 -37.51 -32.85
C THR A 842 43.95 -36.69 -31.67
N PHE A 843 44.75 -36.70 -30.61
CA PHE A 843 44.58 -35.81 -29.47
C PHE A 843 45.37 -34.53 -29.74
N ARG A 844 44.70 -33.38 -29.74
CA ARG A 844 45.29 -32.04 -29.80
C ARG A 844 44.65 -31.17 -28.72
N LEU A 845 45.47 -30.69 -27.80
CA LEU A 845 45.04 -29.84 -26.68
C LEU A 845 46.12 -28.85 -26.27
N GLU A 846 45.73 -27.71 -25.73
CA GLU A 846 46.62 -26.74 -25.11
C GLU A 846 46.62 -26.92 -23.59
N VAL A 847 47.82 -27.10 -23.03
CA VAL A 847 48.05 -27.24 -21.59
C VAL A 847 49.21 -26.30 -21.22
N PRO A 848 48.92 -25.03 -20.90
CA PRO A 848 49.93 -24.10 -20.43
C PRO A 848 50.62 -24.62 -19.16
N ASN A 849 51.91 -24.30 -19.02
CA ASN A 849 52.77 -24.76 -17.93
C ASN A 849 52.96 -26.28 -17.80
N ALA A 850 52.48 -27.11 -18.72
CA ALA A 850 52.91 -28.51 -18.79
C ALA A 850 54.36 -28.63 -19.29
N VAL A 851 55.11 -29.53 -18.64
CA VAL A 851 56.42 -30.02 -19.09
C VAL A 851 56.25 -31.21 -20.02
N GLU A 852 55.26 -32.07 -19.73
CA GLU A 852 54.90 -33.28 -20.48
C GLU A 852 53.39 -33.53 -20.37
N VAL A 853 52.79 -34.16 -21.38
CA VAL A 853 51.37 -34.58 -21.38
C VAL A 853 51.27 -36.01 -21.93
N PHE A 854 50.51 -36.84 -21.24
CA PHE A 854 50.36 -38.27 -21.49
C PHE A 854 48.89 -38.65 -21.68
N VAL A 855 48.65 -39.55 -22.64
CA VAL A 855 47.42 -40.33 -22.75
C VAL A 855 47.68 -41.72 -22.15
N VAL A 856 46.85 -42.16 -21.21
CA VAL A 856 47.03 -43.41 -20.46
C VAL A 856 45.82 -44.32 -20.70
N MET A 857 46.07 -45.57 -21.05
CA MET A 857 45.04 -46.61 -21.24
C MET A 857 45.50 -47.90 -20.56
N GLY A 858 44.85 -48.26 -19.45
CA GLY A 858 45.34 -49.33 -18.58
C GLY A 858 46.77 -49.04 -18.11
N GLU A 859 47.69 -49.96 -18.41
CA GLU A 859 49.11 -49.83 -18.07
C GLU A 859 49.94 -49.03 -19.10
N TYR A 860 49.37 -48.69 -20.26
CA TYR A 860 50.10 -48.06 -21.37
C TYR A 860 50.06 -46.54 -21.32
N TRP A 861 51.24 -45.91 -21.27
CA TRP A 861 51.42 -44.45 -21.26
C TRP A 861 51.98 -43.96 -22.61
N TYR A 862 51.23 -43.07 -23.28
CA TYR A 862 51.56 -42.51 -24.59
C TYR A 862 51.88 -41.02 -24.47
N HIS A 863 53.12 -40.63 -24.77
CA HIS A 863 53.57 -39.24 -24.66
C HIS A 863 53.13 -38.41 -25.87
N LEU A 864 52.42 -37.30 -25.64
CA LEU A 864 52.04 -36.33 -26.68
C LEU A 864 53.23 -35.43 -27.04
N LYS A 865 53.35 -35.00 -28.29
CA LYS A 865 54.45 -34.15 -28.75
C LYS A 865 54.05 -32.68 -28.67
N ARG A 866 54.86 -31.87 -27.98
CA ARG A 866 54.68 -30.42 -27.96
C ARG A 866 54.87 -29.83 -29.37
N LYS A 867 53.98 -28.94 -29.78
CA LYS A 867 54.06 -28.13 -31.00
C LYS A 867 54.43 -26.68 -30.64
N LEU A 868 54.18 -25.73 -31.53
CA LEU A 868 54.46 -24.32 -31.27
C LEU A 868 53.60 -23.83 -30.08
N GLY A 869 54.15 -22.99 -29.20
CA GLY A 869 53.41 -22.46 -28.05
C GLY A 869 53.13 -23.51 -26.96
N PHE A 870 51.85 -23.70 -26.62
CA PHE A 870 51.38 -24.57 -25.53
C PHE A 870 50.60 -25.81 -26.00
N THR A 871 50.51 -26.03 -27.32
CA THR A 871 49.76 -27.13 -27.91
C THR A 871 50.53 -28.44 -27.84
N TRP A 872 49.84 -29.52 -27.48
CA TRP A 872 50.31 -30.90 -27.40
C TRP A 872 49.52 -31.75 -28.39
N GLU A 873 50.20 -32.62 -29.13
CA GLU A 873 49.57 -33.40 -30.20
C GLU A 873 50.11 -34.84 -30.32
N GLY A 874 49.23 -35.81 -30.54
CA GLY A 874 49.62 -37.21 -30.81
C GLY A 874 48.47 -38.07 -31.34
N SER A 875 48.78 -38.96 -32.28
CA SER A 875 47.83 -39.95 -32.81
C SER A 875 47.98 -41.28 -32.06
N ILE A 876 46.95 -41.66 -31.31
CA ILE A 876 46.96 -42.82 -30.39
C ILE A 876 45.95 -43.88 -30.90
N PRO A 877 46.33 -45.18 -31.00
CA PRO A 877 45.40 -46.27 -31.26
C PRO A 877 44.68 -46.70 -29.98
N THR A 878 43.37 -46.96 -30.03
CA THR A 878 42.58 -47.35 -28.85
C THR A 878 42.66 -48.85 -28.54
N SER A 879 42.30 -49.24 -27.31
CA SER A 879 42.25 -50.65 -26.89
C SER A 879 41.17 -51.44 -27.66
N LYS A 880 41.26 -52.78 -27.59
CA LYS A 880 40.26 -53.68 -28.19
C LYS A 880 39.00 -53.82 -27.33
N SER A 881 39.15 -53.81 -26.00
CA SER A 881 38.06 -53.85 -25.02
C SER A 881 37.70 -52.45 -24.54
N ALA A 882 36.46 -52.28 -24.09
CA ALA A 882 36.00 -51.10 -23.36
C ALA A 882 36.87 -50.84 -22.11
N THR A 883 37.40 -49.62 -21.97
CA THR A 883 38.21 -49.14 -20.83
C THR A 883 38.09 -47.61 -20.70
N THR A 884 38.69 -47.00 -19.67
CA THR A 884 38.82 -45.53 -19.62
C THR A 884 40.18 -45.07 -20.14
N LEU A 885 40.18 -44.06 -21.00
CA LEU A 885 41.37 -43.39 -21.53
C LEU A 885 41.54 -42.08 -20.78
N LYS A 886 42.68 -41.91 -20.10
CA LYS A 886 42.93 -40.82 -19.17
C LYS A 886 44.01 -39.89 -19.69
N ILE A 887 43.85 -38.58 -19.52
CA ILE A 887 44.89 -37.60 -19.85
C ILE A 887 45.50 -37.04 -18.57
N TYR A 888 46.83 -37.13 -18.48
CA TYR A 888 47.63 -36.62 -17.39
C TYR A 888 48.66 -35.61 -17.89
N ALA A 889 48.94 -34.58 -17.11
CA ALA A 889 50.01 -33.62 -17.40
C ALA A 889 50.96 -33.46 -16.21
N ARG A 890 52.25 -33.29 -16.49
CA ARG A 890 53.27 -32.97 -15.48
C ARG A 890 53.50 -31.46 -15.49
N LEU A 891 53.04 -30.75 -14.46
CA LEU A 891 52.99 -29.28 -14.42
C LEU A 891 54.26 -28.67 -13.82
N ASN A 892 54.76 -27.58 -14.40
CA ASN A 892 56.04 -26.95 -14.06
C ASN A 892 56.01 -26.08 -12.77
N ALA A 893 54.95 -26.18 -11.96
CA ALA A 893 54.69 -25.27 -10.83
C ALA A 893 54.84 -25.92 -9.45
N GLU A 894 54.91 -27.26 -9.38
CA GLU A 894 55.01 -28.01 -8.14
C GLU A 894 56.49 -28.40 -7.88
N ARG A 895 56.95 -28.30 -6.63
CA ARG A 895 58.35 -28.57 -6.27
C ARG A 895 58.70 -30.05 -6.36
N ASP A 896 57.71 -30.93 -6.28
CA ASP A 896 57.83 -32.37 -6.48
C ASP A 896 57.47 -32.73 -7.93
N CYS A 897 58.50 -32.96 -8.75
CA CYS A 897 58.34 -33.34 -10.16
C CYS A 897 57.72 -34.73 -10.41
N SER A 898 57.21 -35.40 -9.37
CA SER A 898 56.62 -36.74 -9.39
C SER A 898 55.08 -36.75 -9.49
N ILE A 899 54.43 -35.60 -9.32
CA ILE A 899 52.96 -35.50 -9.30
C ILE A 899 52.42 -35.31 -10.73
N PHE A 900 51.51 -36.21 -11.13
CA PHE A 900 50.79 -36.13 -12.41
C PHE A 900 49.39 -35.54 -12.19
N ALA A 901 49.14 -34.37 -12.78
CA ALA A 901 47.82 -33.74 -12.75
C ALA A 901 46.86 -34.46 -13.69
N HIS A 902 45.78 -35.03 -13.14
CA HIS A 902 44.69 -35.63 -13.92
C HIS A 902 43.84 -34.53 -14.58
N LEU A 903 43.64 -34.60 -15.90
CA LEU A 903 43.03 -33.54 -16.71
C LEU A 903 41.67 -33.93 -17.30
N LEU A 904 41.62 -35.01 -18.08
CA LEU A 904 40.43 -35.48 -18.81
C LEU A 904 40.30 -37.00 -18.69
N ASP A 905 39.07 -37.52 -18.59
CA ASP A 905 38.76 -38.93 -18.88
C ASP A 905 37.83 -39.04 -20.10
N TYR A 906 38.13 -40.01 -20.97
CA TYR A 906 37.32 -40.47 -22.08
C TYR A 906 36.90 -41.93 -21.82
N GLU A 907 35.75 -42.33 -22.32
CA GLU A 907 35.25 -43.70 -22.23
C GLU A 907 35.43 -44.41 -23.58
N LEU A 908 35.99 -45.61 -23.58
CA LEU A 908 36.12 -46.44 -24.79
C LEU A 908 34.92 -47.36 -24.91
N VAL A 909 34.13 -47.16 -25.96
CA VAL A 909 32.89 -47.88 -26.26
C VAL A 909 33.14 -48.87 -27.39
N GLU A 910 32.48 -50.02 -27.34
CA GLU A 910 32.61 -51.06 -28.37
C GLU A 910 31.72 -50.76 -29.58
N ASP A 911 32.23 -51.08 -30.77
CA ASP A 911 31.68 -50.60 -32.05
C ASP A 911 30.43 -51.42 -32.42
N ALA A 912 29.25 -50.91 -32.09
CA ALA A 912 27.96 -51.61 -32.17
C ALA A 912 27.58 -52.13 -33.58
N GLU A 913 28.28 -51.68 -34.64
CA GLU A 913 28.14 -52.18 -36.00
C GLU A 913 28.86 -53.53 -36.26
N THR A 914 29.39 -54.19 -35.21
CA THR A 914 30.12 -55.47 -35.33
C THR A 914 29.39 -56.73 -34.82
N GLU A 915 28.10 -56.63 -34.47
CA GLU A 915 27.22 -57.80 -34.23
C GLU A 915 26.22 -58.05 -35.37
N ILE A 916 26.72 -58.29 -36.60
CA ILE A 916 25.96 -58.85 -37.75
C ILE A 916 26.82 -59.90 -38.48
#